data_AF-A0A9D3MP85-F1
#
_entry.id   AF-A0A9D3MP85-F1
#
_cell.length_a   1.000
_cell.length_b   1.000
_cell.length_c   1.000
_cell.angle_alpha   90.00
_cell.angle_beta   90.00
_cell.angle_gamma   90.00
#
_symmetry.space_group_name_H-M   'P 1'
#
loop_
_entity.id
_entity.type
_entity.pdbx_description
1 polymer ?
#
loop_
_entity_poly.entity_id
_entity_poly.type
_entity_poly.pdbx_seq_one_letter_code
_entity_poly.pdbx_strand_id
1 'polypeptide(L)'
;MQKAESEGDYTPNKKEIEEKKDKGLSVGFFQLFRFATWKDTLMMVVGGLCSLVHGAASPLMLLVYGTMTNTFVSYDLELQELADPNKTCTNNTVTWINGSIVELADNSTVYCGVDMEAEMTTFAYYFVGIGIAVMLVSYFQIALWVTAAARQIQTIRKTFFRKVMCMEIGWFDCNSVGELNTRISDDINKINNAIADQVSIFIERISTFIFGFLVGFLGGWKLTLVVIAASPLIGLAAGLMAMAVAKLTGRELLAYAKAGAVADEVLSSIRTVVAFGGEQKEVERYDNNLVVAQNWGVKKGTIIGLFQGYLWCIIFLCYALAFWYGSKLVIDTKELSPGGLIQVFFGVLMAAMNLGQASPCLEAFASGRAAAKSIFDTIDREPEINCFSEDGHKLEKVKGDIEFHSVTFNYPSRPEIKTLDDLNLLVKAGETTAFVGPSGSGKSTVIQLIQRFYNPEEGMVTLDGHDIRGLNIQWLRSLIGIVEQEPVLFATTIAENIRFGRPGVSMEDIVKATKEANAYNFIMDLPQKFETLVGEGGGQMSGGQKQRIAIARALVRNPRILLLDMATSALDNESEAVVQEALDKIVEDEGEEHIESAPVARILRYNRSEWPYMLLGSIGAGINGAVNPIYAILFSQILGGYAFGMSGELLTRKLRKLGFQAMLRQEVGWFDDPMNSPGALTTRLATDASMVQGVSYSERVI
;
A
#
# COMPACT_ATOMS: atom_id res chain seq x y z
N MET A 1 69.21 -2.36 2.03
CA MET A 1 68.46 -1.36 2.83
C MET A 1 67.08 -1.19 2.19
N GLN A 2 66.06 -0.96 3.03
CA GLN A 2 64.67 -0.53 2.78
C GLN A 2 64.24 -0.34 1.30
N LYS A 3 63.15 -0.92 0.77
CA LYS A 3 61.83 -1.25 1.33
C LYS A 3 61.13 -0.02 1.95
N ALA A 4 60.56 0.81 1.07
CA ALA A 4 59.62 1.88 1.43
C ALA A 4 58.22 1.30 1.71
N GLU A 5 57.44 2.02 2.52
CA GLU A 5 56.17 1.54 3.07
C GLU A 5 55.01 1.58 2.07
N SER A 6 54.08 0.65 2.23
CA SER A 6 52.76 0.65 1.59
C SER A 6 51.72 1.01 2.63
N GLU A 7 51.22 2.25 2.61
CA GLU A 7 50.02 2.59 3.36
C GLU A 7 48.80 1.87 2.76
N GLY A 8 47.95 1.33 3.63
CA GLY A 8 46.87 0.44 3.23
C GLY A 8 45.64 1.19 2.75
N ASP A 9 45.30 1.03 1.47
CA ASP A 9 44.02 1.46 0.90
C ASP A 9 42.88 0.61 1.49
N TYR A 10 42.24 1.12 2.54
CA TYR A 10 41.20 0.43 3.29
C TYR A 10 39.85 0.51 2.55
N THR A 11 39.78 -0.17 1.39
CA THR A 11 38.54 -0.31 0.62
C THR A 11 37.51 -1.09 1.45
N PRO A 12 36.37 -0.48 1.85
CA PRO A 12 35.40 -1.16 2.69
C PRO A 12 34.76 -2.33 1.94
N ASN A 13 34.70 -3.48 2.61
CA ASN A 13 34.33 -4.75 1.99
C ASN A 13 32.88 -4.67 1.48
N LYS A 14 32.65 -4.98 0.20
CA LYS A 14 31.36 -4.72 -0.48
C LYS A 14 30.16 -5.38 0.23
N LYS A 15 30.40 -6.53 0.88
CA LYS A 15 29.42 -7.22 1.73
C LYS A 15 29.05 -6.48 3.01
N GLU A 16 29.96 -5.76 3.65
CA GLU A 16 29.64 -4.95 4.83
C GLU A 16 28.81 -3.70 4.47
N ILE A 17 28.96 -3.20 3.25
CA ILE A 17 28.13 -2.11 2.72
C ILE A 17 26.72 -2.61 2.40
N GLU A 18 26.59 -3.83 1.84
CA GLU A 18 25.30 -4.48 1.61
C GLU A 18 24.61 -4.85 2.95
N GLU A 19 25.31 -5.44 3.92
CA GLU A 19 24.74 -5.75 5.25
C GLU A 19 24.38 -4.49 6.07
N LYS A 20 25.12 -3.38 5.92
CA LYS A 20 24.74 -2.10 6.53
C LYS A 20 23.56 -1.44 5.83
N LYS A 21 23.38 -1.64 4.53
CA LYS A 21 22.17 -1.21 3.81
C LYS A 21 20.95 -2.00 4.25
N ASP A 22 21.02 -3.33 4.31
CA ASP A 22 19.86 -4.17 4.69
C ASP A 22 19.34 -3.89 6.11
N LYS A 23 20.24 -3.63 7.07
CA LYS A 23 19.84 -3.24 8.44
C LYS A 23 19.19 -1.85 8.53
N GLY A 24 19.23 -1.05 7.46
CA GLY A 24 18.59 0.27 7.38
C GLY A 24 17.20 0.29 6.72
N LEU A 25 16.74 -0.80 6.10
CA LEU A 25 15.56 -0.77 5.20
C LEU A 25 14.20 -0.90 5.89
N SER A 26 14.12 -1.24 7.18
CA SER A 26 12.83 -1.42 7.87
C SER A 26 12.90 -1.14 9.37
N VAL A 27 11.76 -0.74 9.93
CA VAL A 27 11.56 -0.47 11.36
C VAL A 27 11.31 -1.79 12.12
N GLY A 28 11.68 -1.86 13.40
CA GLY A 28 11.29 -2.98 14.26
C GLY A 28 9.76 -3.07 14.43
N PHE A 29 9.19 -4.28 14.46
CA PHE A 29 7.72 -4.46 14.49
C PHE A 29 7.04 -3.72 15.66
N PHE A 30 7.56 -3.87 16.89
CA PHE A 30 7.00 -3.19 18.06
C PHE A 30 7.16 -1.66 18.04
N GLN A 31 8.13 -1.14 17.28
CA GLN A 31 8.34 0.30 17.14
C GLN A 31 7.26 0.97 16.25
N LEU A 32 6.52 0.19 15.42
CA LEU A 32 5.30 0.68 14.76
C LEU A 32 4.28 1.24 15.76
N PHE A 33 4.17 0.59 16.92
CA PHE A 33 3.22 0.92 17.99
C PHE A 33 3.72 2.02 18.93
N ARG A 34 4.80 2.76 18.60
CA ARG A 34 5.37 3.80 19.46
C ARG A 34 4.41 4.95 19.82
N PHE A 35 3.35 5.13 19.02
CA PHE A 35 2.29 6.13 19.24
C PHE A 35 1.05 5.56 19.96
N ALA A 36 1.07 4.31 20.41
CA ALA A 36 -0.03 3.70 21.16
C ALA A 36 -0.18 4.34 22.55
N THR A 37 -1.35 4.89 22.87
CA THR A 37 -1.67 5.31 24.25
C THR A 37 -2.06 4.10 25.09
N TRP A 38 -2.04 4.23 26.42
CA TRP A 38 -2.51 3.16 27.34
C TRP A 38 -3.90 2.60 26.97
N LYS A 39 -4.82 3.46 26.52
CA LYS A 39 -6.15 3.03 26.05
C LYS A 39 -6.06 2.15 24.81
N ASP A 40 -5.15 2.47 23.89
CA ASP A 40 -4.95 1.71 22.65
C ASP A 40 -4.24 0.38 22.94
N THR A 41 -3.26 0.37 23.85
CA THR A 41 -2.64 -0.87 24.37
C THR A 41 -3.68 -1.78 25.01
N LEU A 42 -4.58 -1.25 25.85
CA LEU A 42 -5.65 -2.03 26.47
C LEU A 42 -6.60 -2.62 25.42
N MET A 43 -7.01 -1.84 24.41
CA MET A 43 -7.85 -2.34 23.31
C MET A 43 -7.15 -3.45 22.51
N MET A 44 -5.87 -3.30 22.19
CA MET A 44 -5.08 -4.32 21.49
C MET A 44 -4.91 -5.61 22.33
N VAL A 45 -4.71 -5.51 23.65
CA VAL A 45 -4.62 -6.67 24.54
C VAL A 45 -5.96 -7.41 24.62
N VAL A 46 -7.07 -6.70 24.80
CA VAL A 46 -8.42 -7.33 24.84
C VAL A 46 -8.78 -7.93 23.48
N GLY A 47 -8.54 -7.22 22.37
CA GLY A 47 -8.74 -7.73 21.01
C GLY A 47 -7.83 -8.93 20.69
N GLY A 48 -6.61 -8.95 21.22
CA GLY A 48 -5.67 -10.08 21.14
C GLY A 48 -6.16 -11.33 21.88
N LEU A 49 -6.70 -11.16 23.09
CA LEU A 49 -7.37 -12.25 23.84
C LEU A 49 -8.60 -12.76 23.08
N CYS A 50 -9.39 -11.87 22.46
CA CYS A 50 -10.49 -12.27 21.59
C CYS A 50 -10.00 -13.10 20.39
N SER A 51 -8.97 -12.68 19.64
CA SER A 51 -8.43 -13.48 18.53
C SER A 51 -7.90 -14.85 18.96
N LEU A 52 -7.31 -14.97 20.15
CA LEU A 52 -6.89 -16.27 20.69
C LEU A 52 -8.09 -17.19 20.91
N VAL A 53 -9.15 -16.70 21.56
CA VAL A 53 -10.39 -17.46 21.81
C VAL A 53 -11.11 -17.81 20.50
N HIS A 54 -11.17 -16.89 19.54
CA HIS A 54 -11.77 -17.12 18.24
C HIS A 54 -11.06 -18.24 17.47
N GLY A 55 -9.71 -18.22 17.42
CA GLY A 55 -8.95 -19.30 16.79
C GLY A 55 -9.14 -20.67 17.46
N ALA A 56 -9.26 -20.69 18.79
CA ALA A 56 -9.52 -21.92 19.56
C ALA A 56 -10.92 -22.53 19.33
N ALA A 57 -11.90 -21.73 18.91
CA ALA A 57 -13.28 -22.18 18.72
C ALA A 57 -13.43 -23.21 17.59
N SER A 58 -12.58 -23.17 16.56
CA SER A 58 -12.67 -24.10 15.43
C SER A 58 -12.11 -25.50 15.73
N PRO A 59 -10.95 -25.68 16.41
CA PRO A 59 -10.55 -26.97 16.96
C PRO A 59 -11.53 -27.51 18.02
N LEU A 60 -12.16 -26.64 18.82
CA LEU A 60 -13.20 -27.05 19.78
C LEU A 60 -14.43 -27.65 19.08
N MET A 61 -14.86 -27.05 17.97
CA MET A 61 -15.94 -27.58 17.13
C MET A 61 -15.63 -28.99 16.59
N LEU A 62 -14.38 -29.25 16.21
CA LEU A 62 -13.94 -30.57 15.74
C LEU A 62 -13.98 -31.65 16.83
N LEU A 63 -13.77 -31.28 18.10
CA LEU A 63 -13.92 -32.21 19.23
C LEU A 63 -15.38 -32.61 19.41
N VAL A 64 -16.32 -31.64 19.39
CA VAL A 64 -17.77 -31.90 19.44
C VAL A 64 -18.22 -32.78 18.26
N TYR A 65 -17.69 -32.52 17.06
CA TYR A 65 -17.96 -33.33 15.87
C TYR A 65 -17.41 -34.77 15.97
N GLY A 66 -16.24 -34.94 16.58
CA GLY A 66 -15.66 -36.24 16.89
C GLY A 66 -16.51 -37.04 17.87
N THR A 67 -16.98 -36.42 18.97
CA THR A 67 -17.89 -37.08 19.92
C THR A 67 -19.23 -37.45 19.28
N MET A 68 -19.81 -36.57 18.46
CA MET A 68 -21.04 -36.83 17.73
C MET A 68 -20.90 -37.99 16.73
N THR A 69 -19.75 -38.13 16.08
CA THR A 69 -19.47 -39.28 15.21
C THR A 69 -19.42 -40.58 16.02
N ASN A 70 -18.80 -40.56 17.20
CA ASN A 70 -18.74 -41.74 18.06
C ASN A 70 -20.15 -42.21 18.46
N THR A 71 -21.05 -41.31 18.85
CA THR A 71 -22.44 -41.65 19.24
C THR A 71 -23.25 -42.21 18.08
N PHE A 72 -23.10 -41.67 16.87
CA PHE A 72 -23.75 -42.22 15.68
C PHE A 72 -23.26 -43.64 15.35
N VAL A 73 -21.96 -43.88 15.40
CA VAL A 73 -21.41 -45.22 15.10
C VAL A 73 -21.80 -46.24 16.16
N SER A 74 -21.84 -45.86 17.45
CA SER A 74 -22.33 -46.78 18.50
C SER A 74 -23.82 -47.12 18.33
N TYR A 75 -24.64 -46.16 17.91
CA TYR A 75 -26.07 -46.39 17.70
C TYR A 75 -26.36 -47.22 16.43
N ASP A 76 -25.61 -47.03 15.35
CA ASP A 76 -25.74 -47.88 14.15
C ASP A 76 -25.34 -49.34 14.46
N LEU A 77 -24.29 -49.55 15.26
CA LEU A 77 -23.92 -50.87 15.78
C LEU A 77 -25.02 -51.48 16.68
N GLU A 78 -25.66 -50.68 17.55
CA GLU A 78 -26.81 -51.11 18.36
C GLU A 78 -27.99 -51.55 17.47
N LEU A 79 -28.32 -50.79 16.43
CA LEU A 79 -29.39 -51.14 15.47
C LEU A 79 -29.08 -52.40 14.67
N GLN A 80 -27.83 -52.57 14.20
CA GLN A 80 -27.43 -53.76 13.46
C GLN A 80 -27.50 -55.03 14.31
N GLU A 81 -27.09 -54.95 15.59
CA GLU A 81 -27.18 -56.08 16.52
C GLU A 81 -28.62 -56.38 16.97
N LEU A 82 -29.47 -55.36 17.14
CA LEU A 82 -30.89 -55.55 17.48
C LEU A 82 -31.78 -55.93 16.27
N ALA A 83 -31.25 -55.92 15.04
CA ALA A 83 -31.96 -56.42 13.87
C ALA A 83 -32.13 -57.96 13.89
N ASP A 84 -31.29 -58.69 14.64
CA ASP A 84 -31.45 -60.12 14.86
C ASP A 84 -32.61 -60.41 15.84
N PRO A 85 -33.66 -61.15 15.44
CA PRO A 85 -34.85 -61.38 16.28
C PRO A 85 -34.60 -62.25 17.53
N ASN A 86 -33.38 -62.76 17.69
CA ASN A 86 -32.95 -63.58 18.84
C ASN A 86 -32.21 -62.76 19.92
N LYS A 87 -31.95 -61.47 19.68
CA LYS A 87 -31.27 -60.55 20.59
C LYS A 87 -32.26 -59.52 21.12
N THR A 88 -32.12 -59.19 22.40
CA THR A 88 -32.96 -58.24 23.13
C THR A 88 -32.11 -57.44 24.08
N CYS A 89 -32.38 -56.14 24.20
CA CYS A 89 -31.73 -55.32 25.20
C CYS A 89 -32.28 -55.61 26.60
N THR A 90 -31.41 -55.94 27.54
CA THR A 90 -31.74 -56.00 28.98
C THR A 90 -30.64 -55.31 29.79
N ASN A 91 -31.02 -54.51 30.79
CA ASN A 91 -30.12 -53.76 31.67
C ASN A 91 -28.98 -53.01 30.93
N ASN A 92 -29.33 -52.23 29.91
CA ASN A 92 -28.41 -51.44 29.06
C ASN A 92 -27.33 -52.25 28.32
N THR A 93 -27.54 -53.56 28.14
CA THR A 93 -26.64 -54.42 27.35
C THR A 93 -27.45 -55.27 26.35
N VAL A 94 -26.86 -55.55 25.20
CA VAL A 94 -27.46 -56.48 24.23
C VAL A 94 -27.25 -57.91 24.72
N THR A 95 -28.36 -58.62 24.91
CA THR A 95 -28.41 -59.99 25.46
C THR A 95 -29.19 -60.89 24.51
N TRP A 96 -28.89 -62.19 24.48
CA TRP A 96 -29.77 -63.15 23.82
C TRP A 96 -31.08 -63.29 24.60
N ILE A 97 -32.18 -63.65 23.94
CA ILE A 97 -33.49 -63.91 24.61
C ILE A 97 -33.38 -64.96 25.73
N ASN A 98 -32.38 -65.85 25.65
CA ASN A 98 -32.07 -66.85 26.68
C ASN A 98 -31.36 -66.28 27.93
N GLY A 99 -31.13 -64.96 28.01
CA GLY A 99 -30.49 -64.28 29.15
C GLY A 99 -28.96 -64.35 29.17
N SER A 100 -28.32 -65.00 28.19
CA SER A 100 -26.86 -64.96 28.02
C SER A 100 -26.42 -63.64 27.38
N ILE A 101 -25.35 -63.05 27.88
CA ILE A 101 -24.73 -61.84 27.33
C ILE A 101 -24.27 -62.10 25.88
N VAL A 102 -24.48 -61.14 24.97
CA VAL A 102 -23.85 -61.18 23.64
C VAL A 102 -22.41 -60.69 23.79
N GLU A 103 -21.48 -61.63 23.96
CA GLU A 103 -20.06 -61.36 23.76
C GLU A 103 -19.77 -61.43 22.25
N LEU A 104 -19.25 -60.34 21.67
CA LEU A 104 -18.67 -60.40 20.34
C LEU A 104 -17.43 -61.32 20.35
N ALA A 105 -16.92 -61.68 19.16
CA ALA A 105 -15.71 -62.50 19.00
C ALA A 105 -14.46 -62.00 19.73
N ASP A 106 -14.46 -60.75 20.20
CA ASP A 106 -13.38 -60.08 20.97
C ASP A 106 -13.75 -59.82 22.45
N ASN A 107 -14.73 -60.53 23.03
CA ASN A 107 -15.23 -60.39 24.41
C ASN A 107 -15.75 -58.98 24.80
N SER A 108 -16.12 -58.14 23.83
CA SER A 108 -16.75 -56.83 24.09
C SER A 108 -18.27 -56.92 24.14
N THR A 109 -18.89 -56.32 25.16
CA THR A 109 -20.35 -56.19 25.29
C THR A 109 -20.86 -54.93 24.59
N VAL A 110 -21.94 -55.05 23.80
CA VAL A 110 -22.63 -53.90 23.21
C VAL A 110 -23.55 -53.27 24.25
N TYR A 111 -23.36 -51.98 24.51
CA TYR A 111 -24.27 -51.19 25.33
C TYR A 111 -25.50 -50.80 24.51
N CYS A 112 -26.65 -50.76 25.17
CA CYS A 112 -27.93 -50.38 24.58
C CYS A 112 -28.59 -49.26 25.40
N GLY A 113 -29.44 -48.46 24.74
CA GLY A 113 -30.30 -47.47 25.37
C GLY A 113 -29.77 -46.04 25.26
N VAL A 114 -29.06 -45.74 24.17
CA VAL A 114 -28.61 -44.37 23.87
C VAL A 114 -29.79 -43.54 23.38
N ASP A 115 -30.17 -42.52 24.15
CA ASP A 115 -31.18 -41.54 23.72
C ASP A 115 -30.57 -40.57 22.69
N MET A 116 -30.70 -40.93 21.42
CA MET A 116 -30.23 -40.14 20.29
C MET A 116 -30.84 -38.73 20.26
N GLU A 117 -32.08 -38.52 20.73
CA GLU A 117 -32.71 -37.19 20.70
C GLU A 117 -32.08 -36.28 21.79
N ALA A 118 -31.84 -36.82 22.99
CA ALA A 118 -31.16 -36.11 24.08
C ALA A 118 -29.68 -35.77 23.75
N GLU A 119 -28.93 -36.70 23.15
CA GLU A 119 -27.54 -36.46 22.74
C GLU A 119 -27.46 -35.47 21.56
N MET A 120 -28.31 -35.63 20.53
CA MET A 120 -28.36 -34.71 19.38
C MET A 120 -28.72 -33.29 19.79
N THR A 121 -29.70 -33.11 20.67
CA THR A 121 -30.07 -31.78 21.18
C THR A 121 -28.94 -31.16 22.02
N THR A 122 -28.22 -31.95 22.80
CA THR A 122 -27.03 -31.50 23.54
C THR A 122 -25.91 -31.03 22.61
N PHE A 123 -25.58 -31.78 21.56
CA PHE A 123 -24.59 -31.35 20.55
C PHE A 123 -25.06 -30.09 19.79
N ALA A 124 -26.35 -29.99 19.46
CA ALA A 124 -26.91 -28.79 18.83
C ALA A 124 -26.76 -27.55 19.72
N TYR A 125 -26.99 -27.66 21.03
CA TYR A 125 -26.73 -26.56 21.98
C TYR A 125 -25.25 -26.16 22.02
N TYR A 126 -24.31 -27.11 21.95
CA TYR A 126 -22.88 -26.78 21.85
C TYR A 126 -22.54 -26.02 20.56
N PHE A 127 -23.05 -26.43 19.39
CA PHE A 127 -22.81 -25.72 18.14
C PHE A 127 -23.40 -24.30 18.16
N VAL A 128 -24.62 -24.12 18.68
CA VAL A 128 -25.25 -22.80 18.85
C VAL A 128 -24.45 -21.92 19.83
N GLY A 129 -24.03 -22.47 20.96
CA GLY A 129 -23.22 -21.77 21.96
C GLY A 129 -21.88 -21.29 21.40
N ILE A 130 -21.16 -22.16 20.67
CA ILE A 130 -19.90 -21.81 19.98
C ILE A 130 -20.16 -20.74 18.91
N GLY A 131 -21.23 -20.86 18.11
CA GLY A 131 -21.57 -19.89 17.07
C GLY A 131 -21.83 -18.48 17.62
N ILE A 132 -22.63 -18.37 18.68
CA ILE A 132 -22.91 -17.08 19.34
C ILE A 132 -21.64 -16.51 19.98
N ALA A 133 -20.81 -17.35 20.63
CA ALA A 133 -19.55 -16.92 21.21
C ALA A 133 -18.58 -16.40 20.13
N VAL A 134 -18.42 -17.12 19.02
CA VAL A 134 -17.59 -16.69 17.88
C VAL A 134 -18.08 -15.37 17.28
N MET A 135 -19.40 -15.20 17.11
CA MET A 135 -19.97 -13.95 16.61
C MET A 135 -19.60 -12.75 17.49
N LEU A 136 -19.72 -12.88 18.81
CA LEU A 136 -19.37 -11.81 19.75
C LEU A 136 -17.85 -11.56 19.79
N VAL A 137 -17.06 -12.63 19.88
CA VAL A 137 -15.60 -12.54 20.03
C VAL A 137 -14.93 -11.99 18.76
N SER A 138 -15.37 -12.42 17.56
CA SER A 138 -14.85 -11.91 16.28
C SER A 138 -15.20 -10.43 16.05
N TYR A 139 -16.39 -9.98 16.48
CA TYR A 139 -16.75 -8.56 16.48
C TYR A 139 -15.80 -7.74 17.35
N PHE A 140 -15.60 -8.12 18.62
CA PHE A 140 -14.71 -7.39 19.52
C PHE A 140 -13.24 -7.48 19.09
N GLN A 141 -12.78 -8.61 18.54
CA GLN A 141 -11.46 -8.76 17.93
C GLN A 141 -11.21 -7.67 16.89
N ILE A 142 -12.03 -7.60 15.82
CA ILE A 142 -11.79 -6.67 14.72
C ILE A 142 -12.04 -5.23 15.15
N ALA A 143 -13.12 -4.95 15.87
CA ALA A 143 -13.49 -3.60 16.27
C ALA A 143 -12.42 -2.92 17.16
N LEU A 144 -11.86 -3.65 18.14
CA LEU A 144 -10.86 -3.09 19.05
C LEU A 144 -9.53 -2.81 18.34
N TRP A 145 -9.06 -3.73 17.49
CA TRP A 145 -7.83 -3.57 16.71
C TRP A 145 -7.92 -2.42 15.71
N VAL A 146 -8.99 -2.35 14.91
CA VAL A 146 -9.19 -1.27 13.93
C VAL A 146 -9.35 0.09 14.62
N THR A 147 -10.05 0.17 15.76
CA THR A 147 -10.19 1.42 16.52
C THR A 147 -8.86 1.89 17.12
N ALA A 148 -8.04 0.98 17.66
CA ALA A 148 -6.71 1.29 18.16
C ALA A 148 -5.78 1.79 17.04
N ALA A 149 -5.79 1.12 15.90
CA ALA A 149 -5.01 1.51 14.72
C ALA A 149 -5.41 2.89 14.17
N ALA A 150 -6.70 3.15 13.98
CA ALA A 150 -7.19 4.44 13.46
C ALA A 150 -6.73 5.64 14.31
N ARG A 151 -6.70 5.49 15.65
CA ARG A 151 -6.23 6.52 16.58
C ARG A 151 -4.71 6.74 16.51
N GLN A 152 -3.93 5.67 16.36
CA GLN A 152 -2.49 5.76 16.14
C GLN A 152 -2.18 6.42 14.79
N ILE A 153 -2.86 6.02 13.71
CA ILE A 153 -2.70 6.58 12.37
C ILE A 153 -3.08 8.07 12.32
N GLN A 154 -4.14 8.49 13.00
CA GLN A 154 -4.47 9.92 13.12
C GLN A 154 -3.33 10.70 13.80
N THR A 155 -2.70 10.11 14.83
CA THR A 155 -1.57 10.71 15.55
C THR A 155 -0.31 10.76 14.69
N ILE A 156 -0.02 9.69 13.92
CA ILE A 156 1.07 9.63 12.94
C ILE A 156 0.88 10.68 11.86
N ARG A 157 -0.30 10.76 11.21
CA ARG A 157 -0.62 11.77 10.19
C ARG A 157 -0.38 13.20 10.70
N LYS A 158 -0.89 13.53 11.89
CA LYS A 158 -0.69 14.85 12.52
C LYS A 158 0.78 15.14 12.84
N THR A 159 1.50 14.17 13.39
CA THR A 159 2.90 14.35 13.81
C THR A 159 3.83 14.46 12.61
N PHE A 160 3.66 13.59 11.61
CA PHE A 160 4.40 13.64 10.35
C PHE A 160 4.16 14.95 9.60
N PHE A 161 2.89 15.34 9.39
CA PHE A 161 2.57 16.60 8.72
C PHE A 161 3.14 17.81 9.46
N ARG A 162 2.96 17.89 10.79
CA ARG A 162 3.57 18.95 11.61
C ARG A 162 5.08 19.00 11.41
N LYS A 163 5.76 17.84 11.42
CA LYS A 163 7.22 17.77 11.29
C LYS A 163 7.70 18.15 9.89
N VAL A 164 7.01 17.75 8.83
CA VAL A 164 7.31 18.18 7.44
C VAL A 164 7.25 19.70 7.34
N MET A 165 6.23 20.33 7.95
CA MET A 165 6.13 21.80 8.03
C MET A 165 7.22 22.46 8.91
N CYS A 166 8.01 21.69 9.67
CA CYS A 166 9.17 22.19 10.44
C CYS A 166 10.49 22.15 9.65
N MET A 167 10.56 21.43 8.52
CA MET A 167 11.82 21.17 7.82
C MET A 167 12.36 22.41 7.10
N GLU A 168 13.69 22.49 6.97
CA GLU A 168 14.33 23.55 6.16
C GLU A 168 14.04 23.40 4.66
N ILE A 169 14.10 24.51 3.90
CA ILE A 169 13.80 24.46 2.46
C ILE A 169 14.78 23.56 1.70
N GLY A 170 16.05 23.50 2.14
CA GLY A 170 17.07 22.61 1.56
C GLY A 170 16.72 21.12 1.66
N TRP A 171 15.83 20.73 2.58
CA TRP A 171 15.28 19.38 2.61
C TRP A 171 14.24 19.15 1.50
N PHE A 172 13.40 20.16 1.21
CA PHE A 172 12.44 20.13 0.11
C PHE A 172 13.14 20.17 -1.28
N ASP A 173 14.27 20.88 -1.41
CA ASP A 173 15.09 20.85 -2.63
C ASP A 173 15.60 19.43 -2.97
N CYS A 174 15.72 18.57 -1.96
CA CYS A 174 16.18 17.18 -2.08
C CYS A 174 15.04 16.14 -2.03
N ASN A 175 13.79 16.53 -1.75
CA ASN A 175 12.64 15.61 -1.63
C ASN A 175 11.48 16.12 -2.48
N SER A 176 11.09 15.35 -3.51
CA SER A 176 9.97 15.72 -4.39
C SER A 176 8.67 15.87 -3.62
N VAL A 177 7.99 17.01 -3.77
CA VAL A 177 6.69 17.30 -3.12
C VAL A 177 5.63 16.25 -3.50
N GLY A 178 5.66 15.75 -4.74
CA GLY A 178 4.78 14.66 -5.18
C GLY A 178 5.02 13.36 -4.41
N GLU A 179 6.29 13.03 -4.12
CA GLU A 179 6.64 11.86 -3.31
C GLU A 179 6.24 12.05 -1.83
N LEU A 180 6.33 13.27 -1.30
CA LEU A 180 5.84 13.56 0.05
C LEU A 180 4.32 13.37 0.15
N ASN A 181 3.56 13.74 -0.88
CA ASN A 181 2.12 13.53 -0.92
C ASN A 181 1.73 12.03 -1.00
N THR A 182 2.43 11.24 -1.81
CA THR A 182 2.21 9.77 -1.86
C THR A 182 2.66 9.09 -0.56
N ARG A 183 3.75 9.53 0.09
CA ARG A 183 4.13 9.05 1.44
C ARG A 183 3.04 9.32 2.48
N ILE A 184 2.40 10.50 2.46
CA ILE A 184 1.28 10.83 3.37
C ILE A 184 0.06 9.95 3.08
N SER A 185 -0.23 9.65 1.82
CA SER A 185 -1.42 8.88 1.44
C SER A 185 -1.19 7.38 1.58
N ASP A 186 -0.25 6.83 0.80
CA ASP A 186 -0.06 5.40 0.60
C ASP A 186 0.78 4.74 1.68
N ASP A 187 1.94 5.32 2.05
CA ASP A 187 2.83 4.68 3.04
C ASP A 187 2.18 4.66 4.43
N ILE A 188 1.47 5.72 4.82
CA ILE A 188 0.67 5.70 6.05
C ILE A 188 -0.46 4.65 5.97
N ASN A 189 -1.06 4.42 4.81
CA ASN A 189 -2.06 3.36 4.63
C ASN A 189 -1.45 1.95 4.68
N LYS A 190 -0.23 1.74 4.18
CA LYS A 190 0.53 0.48 4.37
C LYS A 190 0.79 0.20 5.84
N ILE A 191 1.13 1.22 6.64
CA ILE A 191 1.26 1.09 8.10
C ILE A 191 -0.09 0.72 8.71
N ASN A 192 -1.18 1.40 8.33
CA ASN A 192 -2.52 1.10 8.84
C ASN A 192 -2.90 -0.37 8.62
N ASN A 193 -2.73 -0.87 7.39
CA ASN A 193 -3.03 -2.27 7.04
C ASN A 193 -2.16 -3.25 7.85
N ALA A 194 -0.92 -2.89 8.18
CA ALA A 194 -0.04 -3.73 8.99
C ALA A 194 -0.42 -3.77 10.49
N ILE A 195 -0.98 -2.69 11.05
CA ILE A 195 -1.27 -2.58 12.50
C ILE A 195 -2.74 -2.78 12.89
N ALA A 196 -3.67 -2.75 11.93
CA ALA A 196 -5.11 -2.86 12.15
C ALA A 196 -5.58 -4.31 12.27
N ASP A 197 -6.34 -4.81 11.29
CA ASP A 197 -6.96 -6.13 11.29
C ASP A 197 -5.94 -7.27 11.18
N GLN A 198 -4.87 -7.09 10.41
CA GLN A 198 -3.90 -8.15 10.08
C GLN A 198 -3.20 -8.75 11.30
N VAL A 199 -2.95 -7.96 12.36
CA VAL A 199 -2.39 -8.50 13.62
C VAL A 199 -3.38 -9.42 14.32
N SER A 200 -4.66 -9.03 14.35
CA SER A 200 -5.72 -9.85 14.94
C SER A 200 -5.93 -11.16 14.18
N ILE A 201 -5.93 -11.10 12.85
CA ILE A 201 -6.06 -12.26 11.96
C ILE A 201 -4.85 -13.17 12.10
N PHE A 202 -3.63 -12.63 12.18
CA PHE A 202 -2.42 -13.41 12.41
C PHE A 202 -2.48 -14.18 13.75
N ILE A 203 -2.89 -13.52 14.84
CA ILE A 203 -3.04 -14.17 16.16
C ILE A 203 -4.11 -15.26 16.10
N GLU A 204 -5.25 -15.02 15.43
CA GLU A 204 -6.30 -16.02 15.21
C GLU A 204 -5.76 -17.24 14.45
N ARG A 205 -5.09 -17.04 13.31
CA ARG A 205 -4.54 -18.12 12.47
C ARG A 205 -3.50 -18.95 13.20
N ILE A 206 -2.61 -18.31 13.97
CA ILE A 206 -1.62 -18.99 14.82
C ILE A 206 -2.29 -19.71 16.00
N SER A 207 -3.34 -19.14 16.59
CA SER A 207 -4.14 -19.81 17.63
C SER A 207 -4.78 -21.10 17.07
N THR A 208 -5.47 -21.01 15.93
CA THR A 208 -6.06 -22.18 15.25
C THR A 208 -5.01 -23.24 14.90
N PHE A 209 -3.79 -22.84 14.51
CA PHE A 209 -2.68 -23.76 14.28
C PHE A 209 -2.27 -24.50 15.57
N ILE A 210 -2.04 -23.78 16.67
CA ILE A 210 -1.63 -24.37 17.96
C ILE A 210 -2.74 -25.29 18.51
N PHE A 211 -3.98 -24.80 18.59
CA PHE A 211 -5.09 -25.58 19.13
C PHE A 211 -5.52 -26.74 18.21
N GLY A 212 -5.39 -26.60 16.88
CA GLY A 212 -5.65 -27.69 15.93
C GLY A 212 -4.67 -28.85 16.09
N PHE A 213 -3.38 -28.57 16.26
CA PHE A 213 -2.39 -29.59 16.61
C PHE A 213 -2.62 -30.18 18.01
N LEU A 214 -2.98 -29.36 19.00
CA LEU A 214 -3.31 -29.85 20.34
C LEU A 214 -4.47 -30.86 20.32
N VAL A 215 -5.57 -30.52 19.65
CA VAL A 215 -6.74 -31.40 19.46
C VAL A 215 -6.38 -32.68 18.68
N GLY A 216 -5.43 -32.58 17.74
CA GLY A 216 -4.85 -33.73 17.04
C GLY A 216 -4.05 -34.65 17.96
N PHE A 217 -3.12 -34.13 18.75
CA PHE A 217 -2.31 -34.94 19.68
C PHE A 217 -3.17 -35.58 20.78
N LEU A 218 -4.19 -34.89 21.27
CA LEU A 218 -5.15 -35.41 22.25
C LEU A 218 -6.03 -36.52 21.66
N GLY A 219 -6.46 -36.40 20.40
CA GLY A 219 -7.30 -37.40 19.74
C GLY A 219 -6.56 -38.69 19.37
N GLY A 220 -5.28 -38.62 18.99
CA GLY A 220 -4.54 -39.80 18.55
C GLY A 220 -3.14 -39.52 18.03
N TRP A 221 -2.18 -39.30 18.94
CA TRP A 221 -0.79 -38.91 18.65
C TRP A 221 -0.08 -39.72 17.55
N LYS A 222 -0.33 -41.04 17.46
CA LYS A 222 0.28 -41.91 16.43
C LYS A 222 -0.12 -41.47 15.01
N LEU A 223 -1.40 -41.19 14.80
CA LEU A 223 -1.91 -40.71 13.51
C LEU A 223 -1.45 -39.26 13.25
N THR A 224 -1.44 -38.41 14.27
CA THR A 224 -0.92 -37.03 14.18
C THR A 224 0.51 -37.01 13.63
N LEU A 225 1.39 -37.88 14.14
CA LEU A 225 2.77 -38.00 13.68
C LEU A 225 2.89 -38.45 12.22
N VAL A 226 2.03 -39.35 11.74
CA VAL A 226 2.01 -39.78 10.33
C VAL A 226 1.64 -38.63 9.40
N VAL A 227 0.62 -37.83 9.76
CA VAL A 227 0.23 -36.66 8.97
C VAL A 227 1.31 -35.56 9.02
N ILE A 228 1.92 -35.33 10.18
CA ILE A 228 3.07 -34.42 10.32
C ILE A 228 4.26 -34.90 9.49
N ALA A 229 4.55 -36.19 9.42
CA ALA A 229 5.65 -36.70 8.61
C ALA A 229 5.45 -36.45 7.10
N ALA A 230 4.20 -36.36 6.65
CA ALA A 230 3.87 -36.01 5.27
C ALA A 230 3.85 -34.49 4.99
N SER A 231 3.64 -33.64 6.01
CA SER A 231 3.49 -32.18 5.82
C SER A 231 4.72 -31.43 5.28
N PRO A 232 6.00 -31.82 5.57
CA PRO A 232 7.16 -31.23 4.91
C PRO A 232 7.15 -31.33 3.39
N LEU A 233 6.51 -32.35 2.81
CA LEU A 233 6.41 -32.50 1.36
C LEU A 233 5.51 -31.42 0.75
N ILE A 234 4.40 -31.09 1.42
CA ILE A 234 3.51 -29.98 1.06
C ILE A 234 4.24 -28.64 1.21
N GLY A 235 4.94 -28.44 2.33
CA GLY A 235 5.71 -27.22 2.59
C GLY A 235 6.84 -26.99 1.57
N LEU A 236 7.56 -28.05 1.19
CA LEU A 236 8.59 -28.01 0.15
C LEU A 236 7.99 -27.65 -1.22
N ALA A 237 6.87 -28.28 -1.59
CA ALA A 237 6.18 -27.99 -2.85
C ALA A 237 5.73 -26.52 -2.93
N ALA A 238 5.11 -26.01 -1.86
CA ALA A 238 4.67 -24.62 -1.75
C ALA A 238 5.85 -23.63 -1.77
N GLY A 239 6.94 -23.93 -1.05
CA GLY A 239 8.14 -23.09 -1.03
C GLY A 239 8.85 -23.02 -2.39
N LEU A 240 8.97 -24.16 -3.09
CA LEU A 240 9.51 -24.21 -4.45
C LEU A 240 8.62 -23.43 -5.44
N MET A 241 7.30 -23.55 -5.31
CA MET A 241 6.34 -22.77 -6.11
C MET A 241 6.52 -21.27 -5.87
N ALA A 242 6.54 -20.81 -4.61
CA ALA A 242 6.71 -19.39 -4.27
C ALA A 242 8.01 -18.81 -4.83
N MET A 243 9.14 -19.52 -4.66
CA MET A 243 10.43 -19.11 -5.22
C MET A 243 10.44 -19.06 -6.76
N ALA A 244 9.81 -20.03 -7.42
CA ALA A 244 9.70 -20.07 -8.88
C ALA A 244 8.83 -18.90 -9.40
N VAL A 245 7.68 -18.65 -8.78
CA VAL A 245 6.74 -17.58 -9.17
C VAL A 245 7.36 -16.19 -8.96
N ALA A 246 8.04 -15.94 -7.84
CA ALA A 246 8.73 -14.68 -7.59
C ALA A 246 9.82 -14.43 -8.65
N LYS A 247 10.67 -15.43 -8.92
CA LYS A 247 11.76 -15.34 -9.90
C LYS A 247 11.27 -15.14 -11.34
N LEU A 248 10.13 -15.76 -11.71
CA LEU A 248 9.54 -15.61 -13.04
C LEU A 248 8.82 -14.27 -13.20
N THR A 249 8.10 -13.81 -12.18
CA THR A 249 7.43 -12.49 -12.17
C THR A 249 8.45 -11.36 -12.28
N GLY A 250 9.61 -11.46 -11.60
CA GLY A 250 10.70 -10.49 -11.78
C GLY A 250 11.26 -10.46 -13.21
N ARG A 251 11.35 -11.61 -13.89
CA ARG A 251 11.80 -11.68 -15.30
C ARG A 251 10.77 -11.16 -16.29
N GLU A 252 9.49 -11.43 -16.03
CA GLU A 252 8.36 -10.90 -16.79
C GLU A 252 8.31 -9.37 -16.70
N LEU A 253 8.39 -8.80 -15.49
CA LEU A 253 8.46 -7.36 -15.27
C LEU A 253 9.67 -6.72 -15.96
N LEU A 254 10.86 -7.33 -15.88
CA LEU A 254 12.06 -6.84 -16.60
C LEU A 254 11.94 -6.94 -18.12
N ALA A 255 11.22 -7.93 -18.65
CA ALA A 255 10.93 -8.02 -20.08
C ALA A 255 9.90 -6.96 -20.49
N TYR A 256 8.88 -6.71 -19.67
CA TYR A 256 7.87 -5.69 -19.91
C TYR A 256 8.42 -4.27 -19.81
N ALA A 257 9.34 -4.00 -18.88
CA ALA A 257 9.99 -2.70 -18.72
C ALA A 257 10.67 -2.20 -20.00
N LYS A 258 11.16 -3.11 -20.86
CA LYS A 258 11.70 -2.77 -22.19
C LYS A 258 10.63 -2.30 -23.17
N ALA A 259 9.44 -2.89 -23.12
CA ALA A 259 8.29 -2.43 -23.90
C ALA A 259 7.76 -1.09 -23.37
N GLY A 260 7.67 -0.95 -22.03
CA GLY A 260 7.28 0.29 -21.36
C GLY A 260 8.20 1.46 -21.69
N ALA A 261 9.53 1.25 -21.69
CA ALA A 261 10.49 2.28 -22.07
C ALA A 261 10.34 2.75 -23.54
N VAL A 262 9.97 1.86 -24.47
CA VAL A 262 9.65 2.25 -25.86
C VAL A 262 8.35 3.03 -25.92
N ALA A 263 7.32 2.66 -25.14
CA ALA A 263 6.09 3.43 -25.08
C ALA A 263 6.34 4.84 -24.52
N ASP A 264 7.11 4.97 -23.45
CA ASP A 264 7.46 6.26 -22.82
C ASP A 264 8.29 7.16 -23.77
N GLU A 265 9.31 6.61 -24.45
CA GLU A 265 10.10 7.29 -25.49
C GLU A 265 9.21 7.84 -26.63
N VAL A 266 8.27 7.02 -27.12
CA VAL A 266 7.39 7.36 -28.24
C VAL A 266 6.30 8.35 -27.85
N LEU A 267 5.70 8.20 -26.67
CA LEU A 267 4.62 9.06 -26.19
C LEU A 267 5.15 10.44 -25.76
N SER A 268 6.29 10.50 -25.07
CA SER A 268 6.96 11.78 -24.73
C SER A 268 7.42 12.56 -25.97
N SER A 269 7.75 11.85 -27.06
CA SER A 269 8.22 12.44 -28.32
C SER A 269 7.18 12.34 -29.46
N ILE A 270 5.89 12.25 -29.14
CA ILE A 270 4.82 11.92 -30.11
C ILE A 270 4.79 12.87 -31.31
N ARG A 271 4.98 14.18 -31.06
CA ARG A 271 5.03 15.21 -32.12
C ARG A 271 6.14 14.95 -33.14
N THR A 272 7.28 14.39 -32.70
CA THR A 272 8.39 13.98 -33.59
C THR A 272 8.04 12.73 -34.39
N VAL A 273 7.42 11.73 -33.75
CA VAL A 273 7.04 10.47 -34.42
C VAL A 273 6.01 10.72 -35.53
N VAL A 274 5.01 11.56 -35.26
CA VAL A 274 3.99 11.98 -36.26
C VAL A 274 4.64 12.81 -37.37
N ALA A 275 5.51 13.78 -37.04
CA ALA A 275 6.17 14.63 -38.05
C ALA A 275 7.04 13.85 -39.05
N PHE A 276 7.59 12.69 -38.67
CA PHE A 276 8.35 11.80 -39.55
C PHE A 276 7.55 10.60 -40.08
N GLY A 277 6.25 10.48 -39.78
CA GLY A 277 5.40 9.35 -40.19
C GLY A 277 5.84 8.00 -39.63
N GLY A 278 6.47 8.00 -38.45
CA GLY A 278 7.12 6.83 -37.84
C GLY A 278 6.18 5.85 -37.14
N GLU A 279 4.90 6.19 -36.99
CA GLU A 279 3.88 5.49 -36.18
C GLU A 279 3.92 3.96 -36.34
N GLN A 280 3.84 3.46 -37.58
CA GLN A 280 3.75 2.03 -37.86
C GLN A 280 5.04 1.27 -37.52
N LYS A 281 6.19 1.92 -37.62
CA LYS A 281 7.51 1.37 -37.24
C LYS A 281 7.63 1.23 -35.72
N GLU A 282 7.15 2.23 -34.97
CA GLU A 282 7.17 2.19 -33.51
C GLU A 282 6.12 1.21 -32.95
N VAL A 283 4.96 1.03 -33.60
CA VAL A 283 4.02 -0.08 -33.29
C VAL A 283 4.71 -1.44 -33.41
N GLU A 284 5.50 -1.66 -34.47
CA GLU A 284 6.22 -2.93 -34.68
C GLU A 284 7.37 -3.12 -33.69
N ARG A 285 8.10 -2.05 -33.34
CA ARG A 285 9.11 -2.04 -32.26
C ARG A 285 8.50 -2.40 -30.90
N TYR A 286 7.31 -1.89 -30.59
CA TYR A 286 6.59 -2.19 -29.34
C TYR A 286 6.09 -3.65 -29.32
N ASP A 287 5.48 -4.15 -30.41
CA ASP A 287 4.98 -5.53 -30.51
C ASP A 287 6.10 -6.57 -30.38
N ASN A 288 7.26 -6.33 -30.99
CA ASN A 288 8.44 -7.19 -30.86
C ASN A 288 8.91 -7.35 -29.40
N ASN A 289 8.87 -6.26 -28.61
CA ASN A 289 9.18 -6.32 -27.18
C ASN A 289 8.06 -6.99 -26.36
N LEU A 290 6.79 -6.78 -26.72
CA LEU A 290 5.65 -7.44 -26.07
C LEU A 290 5.69 -8.98 -26.22
N VAL A 291 6.11 -9.51 -27.37
CA VAL A 291 6.26 -10.96 -27.58
C VAL A 291 7.26 -11.58 -26.60
N VAL A 292 8.34 -10.86 -26.23
CA VAL A 292 9.31 -11.34 -25.24
C VAL A 292 8.68 -11.41 -23.85
N ALA A 293 7.91 -10.39 -23.45
CA ALA A 293 7.18 -10.37 -22.17
C ALA A 293 6.13 -11.50 -22.10
N GLN A 294 5.32 -11.65 -23.14
CA GLN A 294 4.29 -12.70 -23.24
C GLN A 294 4.89 -14.10 -23.10
N ASN A 295 6.04 -14.38 -23.72
CA ASN A 295 6.71 -15.67 -23.60
C ASN A 295 7.18 -15.99 -22.16
N TRP A 296 7.43 -14.97 -21.33
CA TRP A 296 7.69 -15.17 -19.89
C TRP A 296 6.40 -15.37 -19.09
N GLY A 297 5.34 -14.61 -19.39
CA GLY A 297 4.00 -14.80 -18.80
C GLY A 297 3.44 -16.21 -19.03
N VAL A 298 3.52 -16.71 -20.27
CA VAL A 298 3.13 -18.09 -20.64
C VAL A 298 3.92 -19.15 -19.86
N LYS A 299 5.24 -18.99 -19.74
CA LYS A 299 6.09 -19.91 -18.95
C LYS A 299 5.73 -19.88 -17.47
N LYS A 300 5.46 -18.70 -16.91
CA LYS A 300 4.97 -18.50 -15.54
C LYS A 300 3.63 -19.20 -15.31
N GLY A 301 2.64 -18.96 -16.18
CA GLY A 301 1.32 -19.60 -16.09
C GLY A 301 1.39 -21.13 -16.14
N THR A 302 2.23 -21.67 -17.02
CA THR A 302 2.46 -23.12 -17.15
C THR A 302 3.08 -23.70 -15.86
N ILE A 303 4.09 -23.03 -15.30
CA ILE A 303 4.77 -23.46 -14.08
C ILE A 303 3.83 -23.35 -12.86
N ILE A 304 3.03 -22.29 -12.76
CA ILE A 304 1.99 -22.14 -11.73
C ILE A 304 0.99 -23.30 -11.80
N GLY A 305 0.46 -23.60 -13.00
CA GLY A 305 -0.50 -24.68 -13.19
C GLY A 305 0.05 -26.06 -12.79
N LEU A 306 1.32 -26.34 -13.12
CA LEU A 306 1.99 -27.59 -12.76
C LEU A 306 2.19 -27.71 -11.25
N PHE A 307 2.72 -26.67 -10.59
CA PHE A 307 2.91 -26.69 -9.13
C PHE A 307 1.58 -26.77 -8.37
N GLN A 308 0.54 -26.08 -8.85
CA GLN A 308 -0.79 -26.15 -8.26
C GLN A 308 -1.34 -27.60 -8.32
N GLY A 309 -1.29 -28.25 -9.49
CA GLY A 309 -1.73 -29.65 -9.63
C GLY A 309 -0.91 -30.63 -8.79
N TYR A 310 0.41 -30.42 -8.70
CA TYR A 310 1.30 -31.23 -7.85
C TYR A 310 0.96 -31.09 -6.36
N LEU A 311 0.68 -29.87 -5.89
CA LEU A 311 0.31 -29.60 -4.49
C LEU A 311 -1.01 -30.26 -4.11
N TRP A 312 -2.04 -30.17 -4.95
CA TRP A 312 -3.31 -30.88 -4.75
C TRP A 312 -3.16 -32.40 -4.79
N CYS A 313 -2.32 -32.93 -5.69
CA CYS A 313 -1.99 -34.35 -5.74
C CYS A 313 -1.37 -34.83 -4.41
N ILE A 314 -0.40 -34.10 -3.85
CA ILE A 314 0.18 -34.43 -2.54
C ILE A 314 -0.88 -34.40 -1.44
N ILE A 315 -1.72 -33.36 -1.36
CA ILE A 315 -2.80 -33.26 -0.36
C ILE A 315 -3.68 -34.52 -0.40
N PHE A 316 -4.12 -34.92 -1.58
CA PHE A 316 -5.00 -36.09 -1.74
C PHE A 316 -4.28 -37.42 -1.44
N LEU A 317 -2.98 -37.55 -1.73
CA LEU A 317 -2.17 -38.69 -1.30
C LEU A 317 -1.97 -38.72 0.23
N CYS A 318 -1.80 -37.56 0.87
CA CYS A 318 -1.75 -37.45 2.34
C CYS A 318 -3.08 -37.87 2.98
N TYR A 319 -4.22 -37.55 2.36
CA TYR A 319 -5.53 -37.99 2.87
C TYR A 319 -5.68 -39.51 2.73
N ALA A 320 -5.34 -40.08 1.58
CA ALA A 320 -5.34 -41.53 1.38
C ALA A 320 -4.45 -42.26 2.40
N LEU A 321 -3.25 -41.75 2.66
CA LEU A 321 -2.34 -42.28 3.68
C LEU A 321 -2.93 -42.18 5.09
N ALA A 322 -3.51 -41.04 5.45
CA ALA A 322 -4.11 -40.80 6.76
C ALA A 322 -5.32 -41.70 7.02
N PHE A 323 -6.22 -41.85 6.05
CA PHE A 323 -7.38 -42.76 6.17
C PHE A 323 -6.98 -44.24 6.12
N TRP A 324 -5.99 -44.63 5.32
CA TRP A 324 -5.51 -46.01 5.28
C TRP A 324 -4.83 -46.43 6.60
N TYR A 325 -3.92 -45.61 7.13
CA TYR A 325 -3.29 -45.90 8.42
C TYR A 325 -4.27 -45.73 9.59
N GLY A 326 -5.14 -44.72 9.53
CA GLY A 326 -6.14 -44.44 10.54
C GLY A 326 -7.21 -45.53 10.66
N SER A 327 -7.76 -46.01 9.55
CA SER A 327 -8.72 -47.13 9.55
C SER A 327 -8.09 -48.41 10.11
N LYS A 328 -6.82 -48.68 9.78
CA LYS A 328 -6.08 -49.79 10.39
C LYS A 328 -5.96 -49.65 11.91
N LEU A 329 -5.73 -48.43 12.42
CA LEU A 329 -5.60 -48.17 13.86
C LEU A 329 -6.94 -48.35 14.61
N VAL A 330 -8.06 -48.06 13.94
CA VAL A 330 -9.43 -48.28 14.43
C VAL A 330 -9.80 -49.77 14.42
N ILE A 331 -9.52 -50.49 13.31
CA ILE A 331 -9.95 -51.88 13.10
C ILE A 331 -9.03 -52.89 13.79
N ASP A 332 -7.73 -52.89 13.46
CA ASP A 332 -6.79 -53.94 13.91
C ASP A 332 -6.41 -53.79 15.38
N THR A 333 -6.20 -52.55 15.83
CA THR A 333 -5.64 -52.26 17.16
C THR A 333 -6.64 -51.68 18.16
N LYS A 334 -7.80 -51.18 17.70
CA LYS A 334 -8.84 -50.52 18.51
C LYS A 334 -8.33 -49.39 19.44
N GLU A 335 -7.16 -48.82 19.13
CA GLU A 335 -6.53 -47.73 19.92
C GLU A 335 -7.18 -46.37 19.67
N LEU A 336 -7.94 -46.23 18.57
CA LEU A 336 -8.53 -44.99 18.10
C LEU A 336 -10.01 -45.21 17.80
N SER A 337 -10.87 -44.27 18.22
CA SER A 337 -12.29 -44.32 17.87
C SER A 337 -12.54 -43.74 16.45
N PRO A 338 -13.65 -44.09 15.79
CA PRO A 338 -13.99 -43.52 14.47
C PRO A 338 -14.10 -41.98 14.48
N GLY A 339 -14.66 -41.40 15.53
CA GLY A 339 -14.68 -39.95 15.73
C GLY A 339 -13.30 -39.35 16.03
N GLY A 340 -12.44 -40.08 16.74
CA GLY A 340 -11.04 -39.71 16.97
C GLY A 340 -10.23 -39.61 15.68
N LEU A 341 -10.42 -40.57 14.76
CA LEU A 341 -9.82 -40.52 13.41
C LEU A 341 -10.19 -39.22 12.67
N ILE A 342 -11.48 -38.87 12.65
CA ILE A 342 -12.00 -37.66 12.02
C ILE A 342 -11.46 -36.40 12.71
N GLN A 343 -11.48 -36.34 14.05
CA GLN A 343 -10.97 -35.23 14.85
C GLN A 343 -9.49 -34.96 14.57
N VAL A 344 -8.64 -36.00 14.57
CA VAL A 344 -7.20 -35.87 14.33
C VAL A 344 -6.92 -35.42 12.90
N PHE A 345 -7.60 -36.03 11.93
CA PHE A 345 -7.42 -35.71 10.51
C PHE A 345 -7.77 -34.25 10.20
N PHE A 346 -8.99 -33.81 10.54
CA PHE A 346 -9.41 -32.43 10.29
C PHE A 346 -8.67 -31.41 11.17
N GLY A 347 -8.30 -31.77 12.40
CA GLY A 347 -7.54 -30.89 13.30
C GLY A 347 -6.16 -30.53 12.76
N VAL A 348 -5.41 -31.52 12.29
CA VAL A 348 -4.08 -31.32 11.68
C VAL A 348 -4.18 -30.60 10.34
N LEU A 349 -5.15 -30.96 9.50
CA LEU A 349 -5.38 -30.30 8.22
C LEU A 349 -5.73 -28.81 8.41
N MET A 350 -6.66 -28.51 9.32
CA MET A 350 -7.08 -27.15 9.61
C MET A 350 -5.92 -26.33 10.17
N ALA A 351 -5.08 -26.90 11.05
CA ALA A 351 -3.89 -26.24 11.54
C ALA A 351 -2.92 -25.89 10.40
N ALA A 352 -2.59 -26.85 9.53
CA ALA A 352 -1.69 -26.65 8.40
C ALA A 352 -2.21 -25.58 7.41
N MET A 353 -3.51 -25.58 7.11
CA MET A 353 -4.14 -24.57 6.26
C MET A 353 -4.11 -23.18 6.88
N ASN A 354 -4.42 -23.05 8.19
CA ASN A 354 -4.39 -21.75 8.87
C ASN A 354 -2.97 -21.17 8.95
N LEU A 355 -1.93 -22.01 9.10
CA LEU A 355 -0.54 -21.55 9.02
C LEU A 355 -0.19 -20.97 7.64
N GLY A 356 -0.63 -21.61 6.55
CA GLY A 356 -0.47 -21.07 5.20
C GLY A 356 -1.19 -19.72 5.01
N GLN A 357 -2.40 -19.61 5.55
CA GLN A 357 -3.20 -18.39 5.55
C GLN A 357 -2.67 -17.27 6.48
N ALA A 358 -1.64 -17.53 7.30
CA ALA A 358 -0.93 -16.49 8.05
C ALA A 358 0.13 -15.75 7.22
N SER A 359 0.50 -16.28 6.03
CA SER A 359 1.53 -15.68 5.17
C SER A 359 1.21 -14.26 4.67
N PRO A 360 -0.03 -13.92 4.23
CA PRO A 360 -0.36 -12.56 3.80
C PRO A 360 -0.22 -11.52 4.92
N CYS A 361 -0.51 -11.91 6.17
CA CYS A 361 -0.32 -11.02 7.33
C CYS A 361 1.17 -10.70 7.54
N LEU A 362 2.06 -11.69 7.38
CA LEU A 362 3.51 -11.49 7.47
C LEU A 362 4.04 -10.55 6.37
N GLU A 363 3.48 -10.64 5.16
CA GLU A 363 3.78 -9.73 4.04
C GLU A 363 3.31 -8.30 4.35
N ALA A 364 2.10 -8.14 4.88
CA ALA A 364 1.59 -6.84 5.34
C ALA A 364 2.51 -6.23 6.43
N PHE A 365 2.97 -7.03 7.41
CA PHE A 365 3.92 -6.56 8.42
C PHE A 365 5.29 -6.20 7.84
N ALA A 366 5.75 -6.87 6.79
CA ALA A 366 6.99 -6.49 6.10
C ALA A 366 6.84 -5.16 5.35
N SER A 367 5.77 -5.02 4.57
CA SER A 367 5.44 -3.80 3.82
C SER A 367 5.24 -2.58 4.73
N GLY A 368 4.46 -2.72 5.80
CA GLY A 368 4.25 -1.66 6.79
C GLY A 368 5.52 -1.24 7.54
N ARG A 369 6.43 -2.18 7.85
CA ARG A 369 7.74 -1.86 8.47
C ARG A 369 8.71 -1.15 7.54
N ALA A 370 8.64 -1.41 6.23
CA ALA A 370 9.41 -0.66 5.24
C ALA A 370 8.83 0.76 5.07
N ALA A 371 7.52 0.89 4.88
CA ALA A 371 6.83 2.18 4.78
C ALA A 371 7.00 3.07 6.03
N ALA A 372 7.01 2.47 7.23
CA ALA A 372 7.28 3.20 8.46
C ALA A 372 8.69 3.79 8.55
N LYS A 373 9.68 3.30 7.79
CA LYS A 373 11.08 3.73 7.90
C LYS A 373 11.26 5.16 7.42
N SER A 374 10.79 5.48 6.21
CA SER A 374 10.81 6.84 5.64
C SER A 374 10.04 7.83 6.51
N ILE A 375 8.88 7.42 7.01
CA ILE A 375 7.99 8.23 7.85
C ILE A 375 8.64 8.52 9.22
N PHE A 376 9.18 7.49 9.90
CA PHE A 376 9.79 7.68 11.22
C PHE A 376 11.14 8.41 11.13
N ASP A 377 11.96 8.16 10.11
CA ASP A 377 13.20 8.93 9.90
C ASP A 377 12.92 10.42 9.67
N THR A 378 11.82 10.75 8.98
CA THR A 378 11.39 12.16 8.81
C THR A 378 10.85 12.75 10.12
N ILE A 379 10.11 11.98 10.94
CA ILE A 379 9.62 12.45 12.25
C ILE A 379 10.79 12.71 13.22
N ASP A 380 11.77 11.82 13.21
CA ASP A 380 12.86 11.77 14.18
C ASP A 380 14.05 12.66 13.79
N ARG A 381 14.24 12.99 12.51
CA ARG A 381 15.23 14.00 12.04
C ARG A 381 14.98 15.36 12.70
N GLU A 382 15.98 15.94 13.33
CA GLU A 382 15.91 17.33 13.80
C GLU A 382 16.30 18.29 12.65
N PRO A 383 15.52 19.34 12.34
CA PRO A 383 15.88 20.33 11.33
C PRO A 383 16.91 21.32 11.89
N GLU A 384 17.85 21.77 11.05
CA GLU A 384 18.84 22.79 11.41
C GLU A 384 18.19 24.16 11.61
N ILE A 385 17.15 24.45 10.82
CA ILE A 385 16.42 25.72 10.85
C ILE A 385 14.97 25.47 11.34
N ASN A 386 14.81 25.20 12.64
CA ASN A 386 13.51 24.92 13.25
C ASN A 386 12.62 26.18 13.34
N CYS A 387 11.66 26.31 12.43
CA CYS A 387 10.73 27.45 12.39
C CYS A 387 9.73 27.51 13.57
N PHE A 388 9.58 26.44 14.35
CA PHE A 388 8.71 26.41 15.54
C PHE A 388 9.44 26.66 16.86
N SER A 389 10.76 26.87 16.85
CA SER A 389 11.46 27.24 18.08
C SER A 389 11.24 28.71 18.46
N GLU A 390 11.09 28.95 19.76
CA GLU A 390 11.15 30.28 20.38
C GLU A 390 12.60 30.73 20.65
N ASP A 391 13.60 29.87 20.39
CA ASP A 391 15.01 30.19 20.55
C ASP A 391 15.46 31.36 19.68
N GLY A 392 16.54 32.03 20.11
CA GLY A 392 17.15 33.16 19.43
C GLY A 392 16.68 34.52 19.95
N HIS A 393 17.52 35.52 19.77
CA HIS A 393 17.25 36.88 20.26
C HIS A 393 16.21 37.60 19.38
N LYS A 394 15.40 38.45 20.03
CA LYS A 394 14.43 39.35 19.38
C LYS A 394 14.88 40.78 19.71
N LEU A 395 15.27 41.57 18.71
CA LEU A 395 15.76 42.93 18.92
C LEU A 395 14.58 43.89 19.23
N GLU A 396 14.73 44.77 20.21
CA GLU A 396 13.68 45.74 20.57
C GLU A 396 13.46 46.81 19.50
N LYS A 397 14.51 47.17 18.76
CA LYS A 397 14.50 48.16 17.69
C LYS A 397 15.38 47.67 16.56
N VAL A 398 14.85 47.74 15.35
CA VAL A 398 15.54 47.36 14.11
C VAL A 398 15.60 48.58 13.19
N LYS A 399 16.79 48.90 12.71
CA LYS A 399 17.02 49.91 11.67
C LYS A 399 16.82 49.29 10.29
N GLY A 400 17.44 48.13 10.05
CA GLY A 400 17.40 47.42 8.77
C GLY A 400 18.72 47.49 7.99
N ASP A 401 19.85 47.65 8.66
CA ASP A 401 21.18 47.52 8.05
C ASP A 401 21.48 46.02 7.85
N ILE A 402 21.82 45.58 6.63
CA ILE A 402 22.12 44.17 6.30
C ILE A 402 23.54 44.08 5.74
N GLU A 403 24.36 43.19 6.31
CA GLU A 403 25.75 42.98 5.90
C GLU A 403 26.02 41.50 5.60
N PHE A 404 26.74 41.24 4.51
CA PHE A 404 27.32 39.95 4.15
C PHE A 404 28.83 40.05 4.30
N HIS A 405 29.42 39.14 5.08
CA HIS A 405 30.86 39.05 5.29
C HIS A 405 31.39 37.74 4.72
N SER A 406 32.18 37.82 3.64
CA SER A 406 32.85 36.69 2.97
C SER A 406 31.98 35.44 2.84
N VAL A 407 30.79 35.59 2.27
CA VAL A 407 29.79 34.52 2.20
C VAL A 407 30.05 33.59 1.01
N THR A 408 30.34 32.33 1.32
CA THR A 408 30.35 31.21 0.36
C THR A 408 29.09 30.37 0.55
N PHE A 409 28.44 29.97 -0.56
CA PHE A 409 27.23 29.16 -0.52
C PHE A 409 27.05 28.25 -1.74
N ASN A 410 26.62 27.02 -1.49
CA ASN A 410 26.17 26.00 -2.43
C ASN A 410 24.73 25.55 -2.08
N TYR A 411 23.98 25.05 -3.06
CA TYR A 411 22.66 24.46 -2.77
C TYR A 411 22.80 22.99 -2.34
N PRO A 412 22.03 22.51 -1.34
CA PRO A 412 22.10 21.11 -0.88
C PRO A 412 21.86 20.07 -1.97
N SER A 413 21.09 20.42 -3.01
CA SER A 413 20.86 19.57 -4.18
C SER A 413 22.07 19.44 -5.13
N ARG A 414 23.07 20.34 -5.01
CA ARG A 414 24.30 20.38 -5.83
C ARG A 414 25.49 20.92 -5.01
N PRO A 415 25.98 20.19 -4.00
CA PRO A 415 27.00 20.69 -3.05
C PRO A 415 28.34 21.06 -3.72
N GLU A 416 28.69 20.39 -4.81
CA GLU A 416 29.93 20.64 -5.58
C GLU A 416 29.95 22.01 -6.30
N ILE A 417 28.81 22.70 -6.42
CA ILE A 417 28.69 23.95 -7.19
C ILE A 417 28.50 25.14 -6.25
N LYS A 418 29.59 25.88 -6.02
CA LYS A 418 29.53 27.20 -5.41
C LYS A 418 28.66 28.14 -6.26
N THR A 419 27.60 28.67 -5.66
CA THR A 419 26.72 29.69 -6.25
C THR A 419 27.15 31.10 -5.85
N LEU A 420 27.63 31.25 -4.60
CA LEU A 420 28.28 32.44 -4.09
C LEU A 420 29.68 32.06 -3.60
N ASP A 421 30.67 32.91 -3.84
CA ASP A 421 32.08 32.72 -3.49
C ASP A 421 32.62 34.07 -2.97
N ASP A 422 33.03 34.12 -1.70
CA ASP A 422 33.52 35.32 -0.99
C ASP A 422 32.65 36.60 -1.16
N LEU A 423 31.31 36.46 -1.12
CA LEU A 423 30.42 37.61 -1.29
C LEU A 423 30.50 38.57 -0.10
N ASN A 424 30.85 39.83 -0.37
CA ASN A 424 30.83 40.93 0.58
C ASN A 424 29.87 42.02 0.10
N LEU A 425 28.91 42.41 0.93
CA LEU A 425 27.82 43.34 0.59
C LEU A 425 27.35 44.11 1.82
N LEU A 426 27.07 45.41 1.66
CA LEU A 426 26.42 46.27 2.66
C LEU A 426 25.16 46.90 2.03
N VAL A 427 24.02 46.71 2.68
CA VAL A 427 22.73 47.34 2.36
C VAL A 427 22.34 48.19 3.57
N LYS A 428 22.22 49.50 3.39
CA LYS A 428 21.90 50.43 4.50
C LYS A 428 20.40 50.59 4.70
N ALA A 429 20.00 50.80 5.94
CA ALA A 429 18.63 51.08 6.32
C ALA A 429 18.03 52.26 5.54
N GLY A 430 16.93 52.01 4.83
CA GLY A 430 16.19 53.02 4.08
C GLY A 430 16.71 53.32 2.66
N GLU A 431 17.82 52.71 2.22
CA GLU A 431 18.27 52.77 0.84
C GLU A 431 17.65 51.62 0.00
N THR A 432 17.37 51.86 -1.29
CA THR A 432 16.91 50.82 -2.21
C THR A 432 18.10 50.25 -2.99
N THR A 433 18.59 49.09 -2.60
CA THR A 433 19.66 48.37 -3.32
C THR A 433 19.06 47.47 -4.39
N ALA A 434 19.54 47.56 -5.63
CA ALA A 434 19.12 46.73 -6.75
C ALA A 434 20.25 45.80 -7.21
N PHE A 435 19.96 44.49 -7.33
CA PHE A 435 20.91 43.49 -7.81
C PHE A 435 20.77 43.27 -9.32
N VAL A 436 21.82 43.59 -10.08
CA VAL A 436 21.86 43.42 -11.53
C VAL A 436 23.01 42.49 -11.90
N GLY A 437 22.75 41.52 -12.78
CA GLY A 437 23.75 40.55 -13.24
C GLY A 437 23.15 39.48 -14.14
N PRO A 438 23.98 38.68 -14.83
CA PRO A 438 23.52 37.61 -15.74
C PRO A 438 22.71 36.52 -15.00
N SER A 439 21.99 35.68 -15.74
CA SER A 439 21.32 34.51 -15.13
C SER A 439 22.35 33.61 -14.43
N GLY A 440 21.95 32.99 -13.32
CA GLY A 440 22.85 32.18 -12.48
C GLY A 440 23.76 32.95 -11.52
N SER A 441 23.79 34.29 -11.54
CA SER A 441 24.68 35.11 -10.68
C SER A 441 24.27 35.20 -9.19
N GLY A 442 23.55 34.22 -8.65
CA GLY A 442 23.19 34.15 -7.22
C GLY A 442 22.22 35.22 -6.66
N LYS A 443 21.54 36.02 -7.50
CA LYS A 443 20.65 37.12 -7.05
C LYS A 443 19.54 36.65 -6.09
N SER A 444 18.74 35.67 -6.52
CA SER A 444 17.69 35.07 -5.68
C SER A 444 18.27 34.36 -4.45
N THR A 445 19.48 33.81 -4.56
CA THR A 445 20.20 33.19 -3.43
C THR A 445 20.47 34.19 -2.31
N VAL A 446 20.85 35.43 -2.62
CA VAL A 446 21.00 36.52 -1.62
C VAL A 446 19.68 36.78 -0.90
N ILE A 447 18.56 36.84 -1.63
CA ILE A 447 17.20 37.01 -1.08
C ILE A 447 16.79 35.85 -0.17
N GLN A 448 17.16 34.61 -0.52
CA GLN A 448 16.89 33.42 0.29
C GLN A 448 17.75 33.34 1.56
N LEU A 449 19.00 33.79 1.50
CA LEU A 449 19.89 33.88 2.67
C LEU A 449 19.41 34.95 3.67
N ILE A 450 18.93 36.12 3.22
CA ILE A 450 18.35 37.15 4.11
C ILE A 450 17.13 36.60 4.88
N GLN A 451 16.31 35.77 4.24
CA GLN A 451 15.15 35.12 4.87
C GLN A 451 15.52 33.96 5.80
N ARG A 452 16.82 33.61 5.87
CA ARG A 452 17.34 32.41 6.53
C ARG A 452 16.57 31.17 6.10
N PHE A 453 16.43 30.98 4.79
CA PHE A 453 15.95 29.72 4.22
C PHE A 453 17.07 28.67 4.19
N TYR A 454 18.31 29.13 4.00
CA TYR A 454 19.53 28.36 4.16
C TYR A 454 20.46 29.08 5.15
N ASN A 455 21.44 28.36 5.69
CA ASN A 455 22.60 28.97 6.35
C ASN A 455 23.75 29.02 5.33
N PRO A 456 24.63 30.05 5.36
CA PRO A 456 25.86 30.04 4.58
C PRO A 456 26.85 29.00 5.14
N GLU A 457 27.66 28.38 4.27
CA GLU A 457 28.72 27.43 4.69
C GLU A 457 29.89 28.19 5.32
N GLU A 458 30.34 29.25 4.65
CA GLU A 458 31.41 30.14 5.12
C GLU A 458 30.91 31.57 5.24
N GLY A 459 31.52 32.35 6.12
CA GLY A 459 31.11 33.73 6.40
C GLY A 459 29.89 33.84 7.30
N MET A 460 29.25 35.01 7.28
CA MET A 460 28.01 35.27 8.00
C MET A 460 27.21 36.41 7.38
N VAL A 461 25.90 36.39 7.61
CA VAL A 461 24.96 37.46 7.25
C VAL A 461 24.46 38.09 8.54
N THR A 462 24.51 39.41 8.65
CA THR A 462 24.08 40.14 9.85
C THR A 462 22.92 41.11 9.56
N LEU A 463 22.09 41.33 10.58
CA LEU A 463 21.05 42.35 10.63
C LEU A 463 21.36 43.27 11.82
N ASP A 464 21.54 44.56 11.55
CA ASP A 464 22.00 45.57 12.53
C ASP A 464 23.21 45.08 13.36
N GLY A 465 24.18 44.46 12.69
CA GLY A 465 25.41 43.90 13.29
C GLY A 465 25.24 42.59 14.07
N HIS A 466 24.04 42.00 14.11
CA HIS A 466 23.77 40.71 14.76
C HIS A 466 23.62 39.60 13.71
N ASP A 467 24.35 38.50 13.85
CA ASP A 467 24.24 37.34 12.96
C ASP A 467 22.80 36.78 12.94
N ILE A 468 22.23 36.62 11.75
CA ILE A 468 20.87 36.09 11.55
C ILE A 468 20.69 34.69 12.14
N ARG A 469 21.77 33.93 12.34
CA ARG A 469 21.77 32.61 13.00
C ARG A 469 21.38 32.69 14.48
N GLY A 470 21.73 33.79 15.16
CA GLY A 470 21.40 34.03 16.57
C GLY A 470 20.03 34.66 16.83
N LEU A 471 19.33 35.08 15.78
CA LEU A 471 18.00 35.71 15.87
C LEU A 471 16.87 34.67 15.81
N ASN A 472 15.74 34.95 16.47
CA ASN A 472 14.57 34.09 16.38
C ASN A 472 13.95 34.12 14.97
N ILE A 473 13.70 32.95 14.38
CA ILE A 473 13.32 32.80 12.97
C ILE A 473 11.93 33.38 12.67
N GLN A 474 10.94 33.15 13.53
CA GLN A 474 9.58 33.70 13.33
C GLN A 474 9.58 35.22 13.42
N TRP A 475 10.30 35.76 14.41
CA TRP A 475 10.47 37.21 14.57
C TRP A 475 11.25 37.83 13.40
N LEU A 476 12.38 37.25 12.98
CA LEU A 476 13.15 37.71 11.82
C LEU A 476 12.27 37.76 10.56
N ARG A 477 11.59 36.65 10.24
CA ARG A 477 10.69 36.59 9.08
C ARG A 477 9.49 37.52 9.23
N SER A 478 9.02 37.84 10.45
CA SER A 478 7.93 38.82 10.66
C SER A 478 8.29 40.24 10.21
N LEU A 479 9.57 40.59 10.21
CA LEU A 479 10.09 41.89 9.74
C LEU A 479 10.28 41.95 8.22
N ILE A 480 10.21 40.82 7.54
CA ILE A 480 10.47 40.68 6.10
C ILE A 480 9.15 40.56 5.35
N GLY A 481 8.96 41.41 4.35
CA GLY A 481 7.96 41.24 3.31
C GLY A 481 8.64 40.70 2.05
N ILE A 482 8.05 39.69 1.41
CA ILE A 482 8.55 39.15 0.15
C ILE A 482 7.47 39.22 -0.93
N VAL A 483 7.90 39.58 -2.15
CA VAL A 483 7.15 39.37 -3.39
C VAL A 483 8.03 38.49 -4.29
N GLU A 484 7.55 37.29 -4.55
CA GLU A 484 8.22 36.28 -5.38
C GLU A 484 7.96 36.54 -6.88
N GLN A 485 8.79 35.93 -7.73
CA GLN A 485 8.69 36.03 -9.19
C GLN A 485 7.33 35.53 -9.70
N GLU A 486 6.90 34.35 -9.22
CA GLU A 486 5.61 33.74 -9.53
C GLU A 486 4.68 33.85 -8.31
N PRO A 487 3.65 34.71 -8.35
CA PRO A 487 2.83 35.01 -7.18
C PRO A 487 1.80 33.90 -6.88
N VAL A 488 2.10 33.04 -5.90
CA VAL A 488 1.19 31.98 -5.45
C VAL A 488 0.08 32.54 -4.54
N LEU A 489 -1.17 32.21 -4.87
CA LEU A 489 -2.37 32.40 -4.04
C LEU A 489 -2.91 31.04 -3.59
N PHE A 490 -3.28 30.94 -2.32
CA PHE A 490 -3.87 29.72 -1.73
C PHE A 490 -5.36 29.62 -2.07
N ALA A 491 -5.88 28.39 -2.09
CA ALA A 491 -7.28 28.03 -2.36
C ALA A 491 -8.27 28.53 -1.28
N THR A 492 -8.41 29.85 -1.16
CA THR A 492 -9.23 30.58 -0.17
C THR A 492 -9.72 31.90 -0.76
N THR A 493 -10.42 32.73 0.02
CA THR A 493 -10.84 34.06 -0.46
C THR A 493 -9.66 35.03 -0.61
N ILE A 494 -9.85 36.13 -1.35
CA ILE A 494 -8.85 37.20 -1.46
C ILE A 494 -8.56 37.81 -0.08
N ALA A 495 -9.58 37.98 0.76
CA ALA A 495 -9.42 38.48 2.14
C ALA A 495 -8.49 37.58 2.97
N GLU A 496 -8.71 36.26 2.97
CA GLU A 496 -7.86 35.32 3.73
C GLU A 496 -6.43 35.23 3.18
N ASN A 497 -6.27 35.22 1.85
CA ASN A 497 -4.95 35.28 1.22
C ASN A 497 -4.10 36.48 1.68
N ILE A 498 -4.72 37.65 1.85
CA ILE A 498 -4.04 38.85 2.36
C ILE A 498 -3.84 38.75 3.88
N ARG A 499 -4.81 38.22 4.62
CA ARG A 499 -4.75 37.99 6.08
C ARG A 499 -3.61 37.03 6.48
N PHE A 500 -3.18 36.12 5.60
CA PHE A 500 -1.99 35.29 5.83
C PHE A 500 -0.69 36.10 6.06
N GLY A 501 -0.61 37.35 5.60
CA GLY A 501 0.56 38.22 5.86
C GLY A 501 0.78 38.54 7.34
N ARG A 502 -0.30 38.67 8.13
CA ARG A 502 -0.25 38.92 9.58
C ARG A 502 -1.57 38.46 10.26
N PRO A 503 -1.53 37.64 11.31
CA PRO A 503 -2.75 37.22 12.01
C PRO A 503 -3.46 38.41 12.67
N GLY A 504 -4.79 38.38 12.71
CA GLY A 504 -5.61 39.41 13.37
C GLY A 504 -5.78 40.73 12.60
N VAL A 505 -5.41 40.78 11.32
CA VAL A 505 -5.57 41.97 10.47
C VAL A 505 -7.04 42.30 10.23
N SER A 506 -7.39 43.57 10.44
CA SER A 506 -8.74 44.11 10.23
C SER A 506 -9.09 44.22 8.74
N MET A 507 -10.39 44.28 8.41
CA MET A 507 -10.80 44.49 7.02
C MET A 507 -10.40 45.88 6.49
N GLU A 508 -10.29 46.87 7.37
CA GLU A 508 -9.84 48.23 7.03
C GLU A 508 -8.36 48.25 6.60
N ASP A 509 -7.50 47.50 7.31
CA ASP A 509 -6.09 47.31 6.94
C ASP A 509 -5.95 46.62 5.58
N ILE A 510 -6.78 45.59 5.30
CA ILE A 510 -6.81 44.89 3.99
C ILE A 510 -7.21 45.87 2.87
N VAL A 511 -8.24 46.68 3.11
CA VAL A 511 -8.68 47.72 2.16
C VAL A 511 -7.60 48.79 1.95
N LYS A 512 -6.85 49.16 2.99
CA LYS A 512 -5.73 50.10 2.88
C LYS A 512 -4.59 49.51 2.04
N ALA A 513 -4.10 48.32 2.37
CA ALA A 513 -3.00 47.67 1.65
C ALA A 513 -3.35 47.34 0.19
N THR A 514 -4.61 46.97 -0.11
CA THR A 514 -5.05 46.76 -1.50
C THR A 514 -5.19 48.05 -2.31
N LYS A 515 -5.42 49.20 -1.67
CA LYS A 515 -5.32 50.52 -2.33
C LYS A 515 -3.86 50.87 -2.61
N GLU A 516 -2.97 50.68 -1.64
CA GLU A 516 -1.52 50.92 -1.81
C GLU A 516 -0.91 50.00 -2.89
N ALA A 517 -1.39 48.76 -3.02
CA ALA A 517 -0.98 47.81 -4.06
C ALA A 517 -1.70 47.96 -5.42
N ASN A 518 -2.55 48.99 -5.61
CA ASN A 518 -3.39 49.17 -6.81
C ASN A 518 -4.25 47.94 -7.20
N ALA A 519 -4.67 47.17 -6.20
CA ALA A 519 -5.53 45.99 -6.34
C ALA A 519 -7.02 46.29 -6.10
N TYR A 520 -7.31 47.30 -5.28
CA TYR A 520 -8.68 47.59 -4.80
C TYR A 520 -9.73 47.72 -5.91
N ASN A 521 -9.39 48.37 -7.03
CA ASN A 521 -10.34 48.64 -8.11
C ASN A 521 -10.82 47.34 -8.76
N PHE A 522 -9.91 46.51 -9.29
CA PHE A 522 -10.29 45.25 -9.92
C PHE A 522 -10.94 44.27 -8.94
N ILE A 523 -10.55 44.29 -7.67
CA ILE A 523 -11.22 43.49 -6.63
C ILE A 523 -12.68 43.95 -6.45
N MET A 524 -12.98 45.25 -6.55
CA MET A 524 -14.36 45.75 -6.46
C MET A 524 -15.22 45.42 -7.69
N ASP A 525 -14.60 45.19 -8.84
CA ASP A 525 -15.26 44.78 -10.08
C ASP A 525 -15.64 43.27 -10.07
N LEU A 526 -15.04 42.47 -9.18
CA LEU A 526 -15.37 41.04 -9.03
C LEU A 526 -16.75 40.84 -8.36
N PRO A 527 -17.54 39.83 -8.78
CA PRO A 527 -18.90 39.60 -8.27
C PRO A 527 -19.01 39.46 -6.73
N GLN A 528 -18.04 38.78 -6.10
CA GLN A 528 -17.99 38.54 -4.66
C GLN A 528 -16.95 39.42 -3.94
N LYS A 529 -16.31 40.34 -4.68
CA LYS A 529 -15.30 41.27 -4.17
C LYS A 529 -14.18 40.55 -3.42
N PHE A 530 -13.96 40.89 -2.15
CA PHE A 530 -12.94 40.28 -1.29
C PHE A 530 -13.24 38.83 -0.89
N GLU A 531 -14.49 38.39 -0.97
CA GLU A 531 -14.90 37.00 -0.69
C GLU A 531 -14.78 36.08 -1.91
N THR A 532 -14.37 36.62 -3.07
CA THR A 532 -14.08 35.82 -4.27
C THR A 532 -13.03 34.76 -3.95
N LEU A 533 -13.35 33.50 -4.25
CA LEU A 533 -12.43 32.37 -4.12
C LEU A 533 -11.38 32.40 -5.23
N VAL A 534 -10.11 32.25 -4.85
CA VAL A 534 -8.93 32.22 -5.73
C VAL A 534 -8.06 31.00 -5.42
N GLY A 535 -7.13 30.65 -6.32
CA GLY A 535 -6.30 29.44 -6.24
C GLY A 535 -6.70 28.40 -7.30
N GLU A 536 -6.15 27.18 -7.24
CA GLU A 536 -6.37 26.12 -8.24
C GLU A 536 -7.85 25.71 -8.42
N GLY A 537 -8.69 25.89 -7.41
CA GLY A 537 -10.15 25.63 -7.47
C GLY A 537 -11.01 26.89 -7.44
N GLY A 538 -10.45 28.06 -7.73
CA GLY A 538 -11.13 29.35 -7.70
C GLY A 538 -11.23 30.01 -9.09
N GLY A 539 -11.79 31.22 -9.13
CA GLY A 539 -11.80 32.01 -10.37
C GLY A 539 -10.36 32.33 -10.81
N GLN A 540 -10.03 32.02 -12.06
CA GLN A 540 -8.71 32.30 -12.59
C GLN A 540 -8.45 33.82 -12.64
N MET A 541 -7.22 34.20 -12.32
CA MET A 541 -6.73 35.58 -12.23
C MET A 541 -5.45 35.71 -13.05
N SER A 542 -5.24 36.85 -13.72
CA SER A 542 -3.98 37.10 -14.44
C SER A 542 -2.78 37.12 -13.49
N GLY A 543 -1.57 36.85 -13.99
CA GLY A 543 -0.32 36.95 -13.24
C GLY A 543 -0.17 38.33 -12.61
N GLY A 544 -0.48 39.40 -13.35
CA GLY A 544 -0.46 40.77 -12.83
C GLY A 544 -1.56 41.12 -11.80
N GLN A 545 -2.67 40.37 -11.75
CA GLN A 545 -3.65 40.46 -10.65
C GLN A 545 -3.15 39.70 -9.40
N LYS A 546 -2.67 38.46 -9.59
CA LYS A 546 -2.06 37.64 -8.53
C LYS A 546 -0.89 38.38 -7.86
N GLN A 547 -0.03 39.04 -8.66
CA GLN A 547 1.12 39.81 -8.17
C GLN A 547 0.71 41.00 -7.30
N ARG A 548 -0.34 41.75 -7.70
CA ARG A 548 -0.87 42.85 -6.88
C ARG A 548 -1.48 42.38 -5.56
N ILE A 549 -2.11 41.21 -5.53
CA ILE A 549 -2.58 40.59 -4.28
C ILE A 549 -1.39 40.15 -3.40
N ALA A 550 -0.34 39.58 -3.99
CA ALA A 550 0.89 39.22 -3.28
C ALA A 550 1.62 40.46 -2.70
N ILE A 551 1.66 41.59 -3.43
CA ILE A 551 2.16 42.87 -2.91
C ILE A 551 1.31 43.34 -1.73
N ALA A 552 -0.02 43.30 -1.81
CA ALA A 552 -0.89 43.66 -0.69
C ALA A 552 -0.64 42.76 0.55
N ARG A 553 -0.45 41.44 0.34
CA ARG A 553 -0.08 40.46 1.38
C ARG A 553 1.25 40.82 2.06
N ALA A 554 2.24 41.29 1.31
CA ALA A 554 3.51 41.77 1.87
C ALA A 554 3.36 43.11 2.64
N LEU A 555 2.59 44.07 2.10
CA LEU A 555 2.38 45.39 2.70
C LEU A 555 1.60 45.32 4.03
N VAL A 556 0.59 44.44 4.14
CA VAL A 556 -0.19 44.23 5.39
C VAL A 556 0.70 43.86 6.59
N ARG A 557 1.87 43.26 6.34
CA ARG A 557 2.83 42.91 7.38
C ARG A 557 3.52 44.14 7.99
N ASN A 558 3.52 45.29 7.29
CA ASN A 558 4.31 46.48 7.58
C ASN A 558 5.80 46.18 7.82
N PRO A 559 6.48 45.56 6.84
CA PRO A 559 7.83 45.03 7.01
C PRO A 559 8.89 46.13 7.13
N ARG A 560 10.01 45.82 7.80
CA ARG A 560 11.22 46.66 7.83
C ARG A 560 12.14 46.39 6.64
N ILE A 561 12.09 45.19 6.10
CA ILE A 561 12.89 44.73 4.96
C ILE A 561 11.90 44.25 3.90
N LEU A 562 11.93 44.85 2.71
CA LEU A 562 11.10 44.44 1.58
C LEU A 562 11.98 43.80 0.52
N LEU A 563 11.72 42.53 0.21
CA LEU A 563 12.44 41.74 -0.80
C LEU A 563 11.53 41.57 -2.02
N LEU A 564 12.03 41.93 -3.19
CA LEU A 564 11.32 41.87 -4.46
C LEU A 564 12.15 41.05 -5.45
N ASP A 565 11.80 39.78 -5.64
CA ASP A 565 12.50 38.93 -6.61
C ASP A 565 11.73 38.93 -7.95
N MET A 566 12.32 39.55 -8.97
CA MET A 566 11.75 39.69 -10.32
C MET A 566 10.27 40.14 -10.39
N ALA A 567 9.79 40.93 -9.41
CA ALA A 567 8.38 41.31 -9.23
C ALA A 567 7.74 42.17 -10.35
N THR A 568 8.39 42.31 -11.50
CA THR A 568 7.87 42.98 -12.71
C THR A 568 7.90 42.12 -13.97
N SER A 569 8.46 40.90 -13.95
CA SER A 569 8.55 40.05 -15.15
C SER A 569 7.21 39.43 -15.57
N ALA A 570 6.25 39.31 -14.63
CA ALA A 570 4.93 38.71 -14.83
C ALA A 570 3.81 39.76 -15.03
N LEU A 571 4.15 41.03 -15.29
CA LEU A 571 3.18 42.12 -15.47
C LEU A 571 2.66 42.31 -16.90
N ASP A 572 3.11 41.50 -17.86
CA ASP A 572 2.76 41.59 -19.29
C ASP A 572 1.39 40.94 -19.58
N ASN A 573 0.35 41.53 -19.00
CA ASN A 573 -1.01 40.98 -18.94
C ASN A 573 -1.65 40.73 -20.32
N GLU A 574 -1.31 41.48 -21.37
CA GLU A 574 -1.89 41.24 -22.71
C GLU A 574 -1.38 39.92 -23.31
N SER A 575 -0.08 39.64 -23.20
CA SER A 575 0.54 38.42 -23.70
C SER A 575 0.01 37.17 -22.97
N GLU A 576 -0.14 37.27 -21.65
CA GLU A 576 -0.64 36.17 -20.80
C GLU A 576 -2.15 35.93 -21.01
N ALA A 577 -2.97 36.99 -21.10
CA ALA A 577 -4.41 36.86 -21.30
C ALA A 577 -4.79 36.19 -22.63
N VAL A 578 -4.05 36.47 -23.71
CA VAL A 578 -4.28 35.82 -25.02
C VAL A 578 -3.96 34.32 -24.98
N VAL A 579 -2.93 33.91 -24.22
CA VAL A 579 -2.60 32.50 -24.01
C VAL A 579 -3.63 31.83 -23.10
N GLN A 580 -4.08 32.53 -22.05
CA GLN A 580 -5.10 32.00 -21.14
C GLN A 580 -6.47 31.86 -21.81
N GLU A 581 -6.90 32.80 -22.65
CA GLU A 581 -8.14 32.67 -23.43
C GLU A 581 -8.08 31.51 -24.45
N ALA A 582 -6.88 31.19 -24.94
CA ALA A 582 -6.67 30.01 -25.78
C ALA A 582 -6.71 28.69 -24.98
N LEU A 583 -6.22 28.69 -23.74
CA LEU A 583 -6.28 27.54 -22.83
C LEU A 583 -7.68 27.31 -22.26
N ASP A 584 -8.36 28.34 -21.78
CA ASP A 584 -9.71 28.24 -21.20
C ASP A 584 -10.73 27.75 -22.25
N LYS A 585 -10.55 28.09 -23.54
CA LYS A 585 -11.35 27.52 -24.64
C LYS A 585 -11.09 26.04 -24.92
N ILE A 586 -9.94 25.51 -24.54
CA ILE A 586 -9.66 24.07 -24.61
C ILE A 586 -10.29 23.37 -23.40
N VAL A 587 -10.21 23.98 -22.22
CA VAL A 587 -10.78 23.44 -20.97
C VAL A 587 -12.32 23.49 -20.95
N GLU A 588 -12.98 24.47 -21.58
CA GLU A 588 -14.45 24.50 -21.68
C GLU A 588 -15.05 23.37 -22.56
N ASP A 589 -14.26 22.74 -23.45
CA ASP A 589 -14.67 21.54 -24.20
C ASP A 589 -14.38 20.21 -23.43
N GLU A 590 -13.66 20.25 -22.30
CA GLU A 590 -13.41 19.10 -21.42
C GLU A 590 -14.63 18.74 -20.55
N GLY A 591 -15.73 18.37 -21.20
CA GLY A 591 -16.85 17.70 -20.52
C GLY A 591 -16.42 16.34 -19.98
N GLU A 592 -16.55 16.13 -18.67
CA GLU A 592 -16.19 14.87 -17.98
C GLU A 592 -16.74 13.63 -18.71
N GLU A 593 -15.87 12.88 -19.42
CA GLU A 593 -16.26 11.59 -19.98
C GLU A 593 -16.59 10.62 -18.84
N HIS A 594 -17.89 10.35 -18.66
CA HIS A 594 -18.36 9.29 -17.79
C HIS A 594 -17.70 7.96 -18.17
N ILE A 595 -16.83 7.47 -17.28
CA ILE A 595 -16.19 6.15 -17.41
C ILE A 595 -17.26 5.07 -17.20
N GLU A 596 -18.05 4.77 -18.24
CA GLU A 596 -18.95 3.63 -18.25
C GLU A 596 -18.13 2.34 -18.16
N SER A 597 -18.37 1.56 -17.11
CA SER A 597 -17.77 0.25 -16.95
C SER A 597 -18.12 -0.65 -18.13
N ALA A 598 -17.14 -0.96 -18.98
CA ALA A 598 -17.38 -1.74 -20.19
C ALA A 598 -17.98 -3.13 -19.85
N PRO A 599 -19.13 -3.52 -20.43
CA PRO A 599 -19.77 -4.79 -20.09
C PRO A 599 -18.88 -5.97 -20.50
N VAL A 600 -18.82 -7.00 -19.66
CA VAL A 600 -17.93 -8.18 -19.83
C VAL A 600 -18.09 -8.84 -21.21
N ALA A 601 -19.30 -8.83 -21.79
CA ALA A 601 -19.56 -9.32 -23.14
C ALA A 601 -18.77 -8.56 -24.24
N ARG A 602 -18.52 -7.25 -24.08
CA ARG A 602 -17.68 -6.44 -24.99
C ARG A 602 -16.22 -6.87 -24.88
N ILE A 603 -15.73 -7.16 -23.67
CA ILE A 603 -14.37 -7.66 -23.41
C ILE A 603 -14.18 -9.05 -24.01
N LEU A 604 -15.10 -9.99 -23.73
CA LEU A 604 -15.08 -11.36 -24.29
C LEU A 604 -15.09 -11.37 -25.83
N ARG A 605 -15.75 -10.40 -26.47
CA ARG A 605 -15.75 -10.25 -27.93
C ARG A 605 -14.34 -9.99 -28.50
N TYR A 606 -13.45 -9.31 -27.77
CA TYR A 606 -12.04 -9.16 -28.18
C TYR A 606 -11.26 -10.48 -28.07
N ASN A 607 -11.63 -11.38 -27.15
CA ASN A 607 -11.00 -12.70 -26.96
C ASN A 607 -11.51 -13.77 -27.95
N ARG A 608 -12.45 -13.45 -28.85
CA ARG A 608 -13.10 -14.42 -29.77
C ARG A 608 -12.13 -15.21 -30.66
N SER A 609 -10.92 -14.73 -30.93
CA SER A 609 -9.91 -15.49 -31.68
C SER A 609 -9.34 -16.68 -30.90
N GLU A 610 -9.31 -16.60 -29.57
CA GLU A 610 -8.70 -17.62 -28.69
C GLU A 610 -9.73 -18.60 -28.10
N TRP A 611 -10.93 -18.66 -28.68
CA TRP A 611 -12.03 -19.51 -28.20
C TRP A 611 -11.67 -21.00 -27.97
N PRO A 612 -10.74 -21.65 -28.71
CA PRO A 612 -10.40 -23.05 -28.41
C PRO A 612 -9.69 -23.21 -27.06
N TYR A 613 -8.84 -22.26 -26.69
CA TYR A 613 -8.15 -22.25 -25.39
C TYR A 613 -9.13 -21.93 -24.26
N MET A 614 -10.02 -20.96 -24.46
CA MET A 614 -11.09 -20.68 -23.51
C MET A 614 -11.97 -21.92 -23.26
N LEU A 615 -12.44 -22.58 -24.32
CA LEU A 615 -13.28 -23.77 -24.21
C LEU A 615 -12.56 -24.93 -23.49
N LEU A 616 -11.28 -25.17 -23.80
CA LEU A 616 -10.47 -26.17 -23.11
C LEU A 616 -10.29 -25.83 -21.61
N GLY A 617 -10.11 -24.55 -21.29
CA GLY A 617 -10.06 -24.05 -19.92
C GLY A 617 -11.38 -24.25 -19.18
N SER A 618 -12.50 -23.85 -19.78
CA SER A 618 -13.85 -24.03 -19.22
C SER A 618 -14.20 -25.51 -19.00
N ILE A 619 -13.82 -26.41 -19.92
CA ILE A 619 -13.96 -27.87 -19.70
C ILE A 619 -13.10 -28.31 -18.50
N GLY A 620 -11.84 -27.88 -18.45
CA GLY A 620 -10.95 -28.20 -17.32
C GLY A 620 -11.43 -27.66 -15.97
N ALA A 621 -12.05 -26.47 -15.96
CA ALA A 621 -12.65 -25.87 -14.76
C ALA A 621 -13.99 -26.49 -14.40
N GLY A 622 -14.84 -26.85 -15.37
CA GLY A 622 -16.08 -27.59 -15.12
C GLY A 622 -15.80 -28.96 -14.51
N ILE A 623 -14.77 -29.67 -15.00
CA ILE A 623 -14.29 -30.92 -14.40
C ILE A 623 -13.74 -30.66 -12.99
N ASN A 624 -12.91 -29.64 -12.76
CA ASN A 624 -12.39 -29.33 -11.42
C ASN A 624 -13.50 -28.89 -10.43
N GLY A 625 -14.49 -28.14 -10.90
CA GLY A 625 -15.68 -27.75 -10.15
C GLY A 625 -16.54 -28.95 -9.77
N ALA A 626 -16.66 -29.94 -10.67
CA ALA A 626 -17.25 -31.23 -10.38
C ALA A 626 -16.37 -32.08 -9.44
N VAL A 627 -15.04 -31.89 -9.43
CA VAL A 627 -14.11 -32.60 -8.53
C VAL A 627 -14.24 -32.21 -7.07
N ASN A 628 -14.82 -31.06 -6.70
CA ASN A 628 -15.13 -30.80 -5.28
C ASN A 628 -16.24 -31.71 -4.72
N PRO A 629 -17.45 -31.81 -5.31
CA PRO A 629 -18.45 -32.80 -4.88
C PRO A 629 -18.04 -34.23 -5.25
N ILE A 630 -17.37 -34.44 -6.39
CA ILE A 630 -16.72 -35.72 -6.70
C ILE A 630 -15.49 -35.94 -5.79
N TYR A 631 -15.07 -35.06 -4.87
CA TYR A 631 -14.02 -35.42 -3.90
C TYR A 631 -14.54 -36.41 -2.85
N ALA A 632 -15.86 -36.55 -2.73
CA ALA A 632 -16.49 -37.69 -2.08
C ALA A 632 -16.34 -39.01 -2.89
N ILE A 633 -15.85 -38.99 -4.15
CA ILE A 633 -15.93 -40.09 -5.14
C ILE A 633 -14.68 -40.28 -6.09
N LEU A 634 -13.72 -39.32 -6.18
CA LEU A 634 -12.50 -39.25 -7.04
C LEU A 634 -12.75 -39.12 -8.59
N PHE A 635 -11.99 -38.44 -9.47
CA PHE A 635 -10.78 -37.54 -9.42
C PHE A 635 -10.58 -36.81 -10.79
N SER A 636 -10.06 -35.56 -10.90
CA SER A 636 -9.41 -34.98 -12.13
C SER A 636 -8.93 -33.50 -12.00
N GLN A 637 -7.62 -33.24 -12.12
CA GLN A 637 -7.05 -31.89 -12.24
C GLN A 637 -5.83 -31.88 -13.16
N ILE A 638 -5.72 -30.89 -14.08
CA ILE A 638 -4.50 -30.36 -14.74
C ILE A 638 -4.89 -29.34 -15.86
N LEU A 639 -6.00 -29.55 -16.57
CA LEU A 639 -6.35 -28.82 -17.80
C LEU A 639 -6.71 -27.32 -17.62
N GLY A 640 -7.39 -26.95 -16.54
CA GLY A 640 -7.93 -25.59 -16.38
C GLY A 640 -6.86 -24.49 -16.32
N GLY A 641 -5.89 -24.61 -15.41
CA GLY A 641 -4.92 -23.55 -15.12
C GLY A 641 -4.03 -23.17 -16.31
N TYR A 642 -3.62 -24.15 -17.12
CA TYR A 642 -2.80 -23.90 -18.32
C TYR A 642 -3.58 -23.14 -19.40
N ALA A 643 -4.79 -23.59 -19.72
CA ALA A 643 -5.57 -23.05 -20.82
C ALA A 643 -6.08 -21.62 -20.54
N PHE A 644 -6.48 -21.34 -19.29
CA PHE A 644 -6.77 -19.96 -18.87
C PHE A 644 -5.52 -19.08 -18.88
N GLY A 645 -4.40 -19.55 -18.31
CA GLY A 645 -3.11 -18.84 -18.38
C GLY A 645 -2.77 -18.38 -19.80
N MET A 646 -2.83 -19.30 -20.77
CA MET A 646 -2.60 -19.01 -22.20
C MET A 646 -3.56 -17.97 -22.77
N SER A 647 -4.88 -18.14 -22.59
CA SER A 647 -5.88 -17.24 -23.18
C SER A 647 -5.75 -15.80 -22.65
N GLY A 648 -5.45 -15.64 -21.35
CA GLY A 648 -5.25 -14.33 -20.75
C GLY A 648 -4.01 -13.61 -21.27
N GLU A 649 -2.85 -14.28 -21.34
CA GLU A 649 -1.62 -13.68 -21.89
C GLU A 649 -1.76 -13.28 -23.37
N LEU A 650 -2.49 -14.07 -24.15
CA LEU A 650 -2.82 -13.75 -25.55
C LEU A 650 -3.74 -12.53 -25.64
N LEU A 651 -4.76 -12.44 -24.78
CA LEU A 651 -5.66 -11.29 -24.69
C LEU A 651 -4.91 -10.02 -24.27
N THR A 652 -4.07 -10.08 -23.23
CA THR A 652 -3.26 -8.94 -22.74
C THR A 652 -2.32 -8.41 -23.83
N ARG A 653 -1.63 -9.29 -24.59
CA ARG A 653 -0.83 -8.86 -25.75
C ARG A 653 -1.69 -8.14 -26.79
N LYS A 654 -2.85 -8.72 -27.13
CA LYS A 654 -3.76 -8.19 -28.15
C LYS A 654 -4.34 -6.83 -27.75
N LEU A 655 -4.72 -6.66 -26.49
CA LEU A 655 -5.19 -5.39 -25.92
C LEU A 655 -4.08 -4.33 -25.90
N ARG A 656 -2.85 -4.68 -25.46
CA ARG A 656 -1.72 -3.74 -25.48
C ARG A 656 -1.36 -3.29 -26.90
N LYS A 657 -1.34 -4.20 -27.87
CA LYS A 657 -1.07 -3.87 -29.28
C LYS A 657 -2.16 -2.96 -29.88
N LEU A 658 -3.43 -3.34 -29.72
CA LEU A 658 -4.56 -2.57 -30.25
C LEU A 658 -4.71 -1.22 -29.54
N GLY A 659 -4.48 -1.15 -28.23
CA GLY A 659 -4.48 0.08 -27.44
C GLY A 659 -3.40 1.05 -27.92
N PHE A 660 -2.15 0.60 -28.00
CA PHE A 660 -1.05 1.44 -28.51
C PHE A 660 -1.28 1.90 -29.95
N GLN A 661 -1.77 1.01 -30.83
CA GLN A 661 -2.14 1.38 -32.20
C GLN A 661 -3.32 2.36 -32.28
N ALA A 662 -4.27 2.30 -31.33
CA ALA A 662 -5.39 3.24 -31.26
C ALA A 662 -4.97 4.61 -30.70
N MET A 663 -4.06 4.63 -29.72
CA MET A 663 -3.44 5.87 -29.20
C MET A 663 -2.68 6.60 -30.30
N LEU A 664 -1.78 5.92 -31.01
CA LEU A 664 -1.00 6.51 -32.12
C LEU A 664 -1.83 6.96 -33.33
N ARG A 665 -3.15 6.70 -33.35
CA ARG A 665 -4.09 7.19 -34.36
C ARG A 665 -4.90 8.40 -33.92
N GLN A 666 -4.76 8.83 -32.66
CA GLN A 666 -5.38 10.07 -32.19
C GLN A 666 -4.62 11.27 -32.72
N GLU A 667 -5.33 12.39 -32.85
CA GLU A 667 -4.72 13.67 -33.23
C GLU A 667 -3.85 14.24 -32.11
N VAL A 668 -2.96 15.18 -32.44
CA VAL A 668 -2.00 15.73 -31.47
C VAL A 668 -2.69 16.35 -30.26
N GLY A 669 -3.86 16.99 -30.45
CA GLY A 669 -4.64 17.56 -29.35
C GLY A 669 -5.08 16.54 -28.29
N TRP A 670 -5.29 15.27 -28.65
CA TRP A 670 -5.62 14.21 -27.69
C TRP A 670 -4.47 13.87 -26.74
N PHE A 671 -3.22 14.14 -27.15
CA PHE A 671 -2.02 13.98 -26.32
C PHE A 671 -1.67 15.24 -25.52
N ASP A 672 -2.29 16.37 -25.84
CA ASP A 672 -2.15 17.62 -25.09
C ASP A 672 -3.09 17.66 -23.86
N ASP A 673 -4.08 16.75 -23.79
CA ASP A 673 -4.94 16.47 -22.62
C ASP A 673 -4.09 15.97 -21.41
N PRO A 674 -4.18 16.62 -20.22
CA PRO A 674 -3.49 16.20 -18.99
C PRO A 674 -3.72 14.74 -18.57
N MET A 675 -4.92 14.19 -18.78
CA MET A 675 -5.30 12.80 -18.49
C MET A 675 -4.58 11.80 -19.41
N ASN A 676 -4.15 12.26 -20.59
CA ASN A 676 -3.44 11.47 -21.59
C ASN A 676 -1.93 11.79 -21.63
N SER A 677 -1.40 12.34 -20.53
CA SER A 677 0.04 12.51 -20.34
C SER A 677 0.82 11.20 -20.59
N PRO A 678 2.06 11.25 -21.13
CA PRO A 678 2.83 10.05 -21.50
C PRO A 678 2.96 9.01 -20.38
N GLY A 679 3.14 9.46 -19.13
CA GLY A 679 3.20 8.60 -17.95
C GLY A 679 1.86 7.92 -17.63
N ALA A 680 0.74 8.64 -17.75
CA ALA A 680 -0.60 8.09 -17.53
C ALA A 680 -0.95 7.04 -18.60
N LEU A 681 -0.68 7.32 -19.88
CA LEU A 681 -0.91 6.37 -20.98
C LEU A 681 -0.02 5.13 -20.88
N THR A 682 1.26 5.31 -20.54
CA THR A 682 2.19 4.19 -20.30
C THR A 682 1.71 3.35 -19.12
N THR A 683 1.17 3.96 -18.07
CA THR A 683 0.57 3.25 -16.94
C THR A 683 -0.68 2.47 -17.34
N ARG A 684 -1.63 3.08 -18.06
CA ARG A 684 -2.84 2.39 -18.60
C ARG A 684 -2.46 1.15 -19.47
N LEU A 685 -1.42 1.26 -20.30
CA LEU A 685 -0.89 0.15 -21.10
C LEU A 685 -0.19 -0.93 -20.24
N ALA A 686 0.40 -0.54 -19.11
CA ALA A 686 1.09 -1.42 -18.19
C ALA A 686 0.14 -2.18 -17.27
N THR A 687 -0.58 -1.46 -16.40
CA THR A 687 -1.44 -2.03 -15.36
C THR A 687 -2.76 -2.49 -15.93
N ASP A 688 -3.52 -1.60 -16.56
CA ASP A 688 -4.95 -1.81 -16.77
C ASP A 688 -5.20 -2.88 -17.83
N ALA A 689 -4.40 -2.85 -18.91
CA ALA A 689 -4.41 -3.90 -19.93
C ALA A 689 -4.06 -5.30 -19.38
N SER A 690 -3.35 -5.39 -18.24
CA SER A 690 -3.12 -6.67 -17.54
C SER A 690 -4.22 -7.01 -16.52
N MET A 691 -4.87 -6.02 -15.90
CA MET A 691 -5.97 -6.28 -14.96
C MET A 691 -7.20 -6.87 -15.66
N VAL A 692 -7.44 -6.54 -16.93
CA VAL A 692 -8.50 -7.18 -17.76
C VAL A 692 -8.35 -8.70 -17.83
N GLN A 693 -7.12 -9.23 -17.70
CA GLN A 693 -6.85 -10.67 -17.61
C GLN A 693 -7.57 -11.32 -16.43
N GLY A 694 -7.60 -10.67 -15.26
CA GLY A 694 -8.28 -11.16 -14.06
C GLY A 694 -9.80 -11.24 -14.21
N VAL A 695 -10.42 -10.32 -14.96
CA VAL A 695 -11.86 -10.32 -15.26
C VAL A 695 -12.24 -11.49 -16.18
N SER A 696 -11.34 -11.93 -17.08
CA SER A 696 -11.56 -13.13 -17.89
C SER A 696 -11.36 -14.46 -17.13
N TYR A 697 -10.80 -14.41 -15.92
CA TYR A 697 -10.59 -15.56 -15.04
C TYR A 697 -11.64 -15.68 -13.92
N SER A 698 -12.21 -14.56 -13.49
CA SER A 698 -13.13 -14.52 -12.35
C SER A 698 -14.60 -14.57 -12.79
N GLU A 699 -15.19 -15.76 -12.79
CA GLU A 699 -16.66 -15.93 -12.68
C GLU A 699 -17.17 -15.70 -11.23
N ARG A 700 -16.45 -14.91 -10.41
CA ARG A 700 -16.86 -14.50 -9.05
C ARG A 700 -17.08 -12.98 -8.95
N VAL A 701 -17.96 -12.45 -9.79
CA VAL A 701 -18.74 -11.21 -9.50
C VAL A 701 -20.16 -11.34 -10.08
N ILE A 702 -20.91 -12.33 -9.58
CA ILE A 702 -22.38 -12.33 -9.44
C ILE A 702 -22.70 -13.01 -8.11
#